data_AF-A0A3M9ZR10-F1
#
_entry.id   AF-A0A3M9ZR10-F1
#
_cell.length_a   1.000
_cell.length_b   1.000
_cell.length_c   1.000
_cell.angle_alpha   90.00
_cell.angle_beta   90.00
_cell.angle_gamma   90.00
#
_symmetry.space_group_name_H-M   'P 1'
#
loop_
_entity.id
_entity.type
_entity.pdbx_description
1 polymer ?
#
loop_
_entity_poly.entity_id
_entity_poly.type
_entity_poly.pdbx_seq_one_letter_code
_entity_poly.pdbx_strand_id
1 'polypeptide(L)'
;MANAVVCLFDRRDDGTLAVIRHTGVDACRFTDPGGRYEIAVPSTDPDGDGGPDIVARLLAFNNFASVIILGSGSATAYRYDTPVQSADTAGFLNLQSRTLPPTHQFNSAYIALSEITEAHEFFESEFGYDVPRVFVTFGPSALYFTSVERIELAGPEPVLSGRPTVLHEYGHHVHSSVYGQNRLPYTEHCRPHVFHVPSSASCAWIEGWANFVPALVDGSPIINRSGITTWDIESGQIFVNDRLRPFGHGDAVEGRISSLLWDLHDSSPERGDTVSGGTQMIWDAFRGSTPASSELPADTVHEFRDDWEARGYPSLGEAFALNTIPSLPPQPASLTVHAEAGGAPKSGAGERHASPGQSVVVTLGLSAPAPGGDAPTASFFGGAASPMSPVGSGGTLWRSAHAVTPSTPEGTAVFRVMAAGTEYTPASITSGGNVAVDTTAPAPEAEFTGSRSVVLDFGEPLLSASVAPSAFAVTPATGTAPQVTALHAPGSSRVILDLDTPVASGTHAIAVPATLTDMAGNAYAGGALTAASAHSGAVAPSYSVDAGSIRPTSSGTEIAIEFSQGVTGSTSPGEWTVVPYGTSRTEISRLPVTFVSVGGSFGTGSTTVTEKITRLVLQTNVPMPQSALSLDVRYTPGMGNSNRLTGEATLQDSGTPAQEDRAGFRGISVEARFVDPRTVRLSLDRPLAHSGGPLPFVDSEKHVAPSGSMLNPVRGTLGFRGAVTAGLSPTLGDTVVEYEPGSRDVTLHSSRPAAASATHHVVLPPGNALTSISNYGPLRLAAIQGEGYSGPLLPRGDLAASNMDTSGPRILSAYIDTRISSFAIVFTKPLDAESLPSAQFRITPSGSTENMFNGFYGYIPGSLRLDLQYQQTSSAEHTATIPASIRGENGVPVSGPLSVSAIPSSSPKPGIESAEFVSSRELTVGLSRPIDPASAEYVTVSGLGAVTQEYGPRSLDVTLRTERPAANGATHTVSLLSGIRDYTGAQFFGGTLGTVATRGATYTAPADTTPPAVITAWTISGTPDSIRVLFDEDLSSPATSEFAVRRVGTSADLEITASYDALGEGGSSRVDLGLGNHKLLEGARYRVTVPPVSDGSNTSERTTVTVERSSAPAALDAEFTGRNSLRLGVSEPLDPDTVGGITVVGLGDVAIEYARGSTDVFLRTAGFPVDGMAYEIRVPAS
;
A
#
# COMPACT_ATOMS: atom_id res chain seq x y z
N MET A 1 14.25 31.30 -17.34
CA MET A 1 13.53 30.24 -18.08
C MET A 1 14.39 28.98 -18.03
N ALA A 2 14.30 28.22 -16.94
CA ALA A 2 15.02 26.97 -16.77
C ALA A 2 14.45 25.86 -17.67
N ASN A 3 15.27 24.84 -17.93
CA ASN A 3 14.88 23.54 -18.48
C ASN A 3 14.01 23.55 -19.76
N ALA A 4 14.10 24.61 -20.56
CA ALA A 4 13.38 24.82 -21.80
C ALA A 4 14.25 24.51 -23.03
N VAL A 5 13.67 23.98 -24.11
CA VAL A 5 14.40 23.82 -25.36
C VAL A 5 14.53 25.17 -26.05
N VAL A 6 15.78 25.58 -26.34
CA VAL A 6 16.09 26.71 -27.21
C VAL A 6 16.60 26.17 -28.54
N CYS A 7 16.02 26.62 -29.64
CA CYS A 7 16.48 26.33 -30.99
C CYS A 7 16.85 27.64 -31.70
N LEU A 8 17.94 27.64 -32.45
CA LEU A 8 18.34 28.79 -33.26
C LEU A 8 17.69 28.76 -34.64
N PHE A 9 17.24 29.93 -35.08
CA PHE A 9 16.66 30.17 -36.39
C PHE A 9 17.35 31.35 -37.07
N ASP A 10 17.42 31.26 -38.39
CA ASP A 10 17.74 32.34 -39.34
C ASP A 10 16.43 33.00 -39.74
N ARG A 11 16.41 34.32 -39.97
CA ARG A 11 15.21 35.06 -40.34
C ARG A 11 15.41 35.77 -41.68
N ARG A 12 15.08 35.02 -42.74
CA ARG A 12 14.96 35.49 -44.12
C ARG A 12 14.33 36.87 -44.27
N ASP A 13 14.73 37.55 -45.34
CA ASP A 13 14.11 38.72 -45.95
C ASP A 13 12.55 38.70 -45.97
N ASP A 14 11.93 37.53 -46.18
CA ASP A 14 10.47 37.36 -46.20
C ASP A 14 9.80 37.29 -44.81
N GLY A 15 10.61 37.34 -43.75
CA GLY A 15 10.21 37.24 -42.34
C GLY A 15 9.98 35.81 -41.85
N THR A 16 10.19 34.78 -42.66
CA THR A 16 10.06 33.38 -42.23
C THR A 16 11.32 32.89 -41.52
N LEU A 17 11.15 31.98 -40.55
CA LEU A 17 12.26 31.42 -39.79
C LEU A 17 12.72 30.08 -40.35
N ALA A 18 13.98 29.99 -40.75
CA ALA A 18 14.65 28.75 -41.12
C ALA A 18 15.41 28.17 -39.92
N VAL A 19 15.27 26.88 -39.60
CA VAL A 19 16.03 26.30 -38.48
C VAL A 19 17.50 26.20 -38.85
N ILE A 20 18.37 26.73 -37.98
CA ILE A 20 19.82 26.64 -38.19
C ILE A 20 20.26 25.22 -37.88
N ARG A 21 21.13 24.65 -38.74
CA ARG A 21 21.67 23.30 -38.55
C ARG A 21 23.16 23.34 -38.31
N HIS A 22 23.58 22.88 -37.14
CA HIS A 22 24.98 22.63 -36.84
C HIS A 22 25.28 21.15 -37.13
N THR A 23 26.31 20.87 -37.93
CA THR A 23 26.70 19.50 -38.35
C THR A 23 25.58 18.61 -38.93
N GLY A 24 24.51 19.22 -39.45
CA GLY A 24 23.35 18.52 -40.02
C GLY A 24 22.20 18.24 -39.05
N VAL A 25 22.35 18.60 -37.76
CA VAL A 25 21.32 18.52 -36.73
C VAL A 25 20.79 19.92 -36.43
N ASP A 26 19.50 20.05 -36.14
CA ASP A 26 18.89 21.33 -35.73
C ASP A 26 19.62 21.88 -34.49
N ALA A 27 20.00 23.16 -34.51
CA ALA A 27 20.81 23.83 -33.50
C ALA A 27 19.98 24.14 -32.25
N CYS A 28 19.61 23.08 -31.52
CA CYS A 28 18.79 23.11 -30.33
C CYS A 28 19.53 22.62 -29.09
N ARG A 29 19.25 23.21 -27.92
CA ARG A 29 19.80 22.81 -26.62
C ARG A 29 18.81 23.15 -25.49
N PHE A 30 18.80 22.36 -24.42
CA PHE A 30 18.10 22.73 -23.19
C PHE A 30 18.80 23.91 -22.50
N THR A 31 18.03 24.78 -21.85
CA THR A 31 18.57 25.72 -20.85
C THR A 31 18.93 24.98 -19.56
N ASP A 32 19.97 25.45 -18.87
CA ASP A 32 20.31 24.98 -17.52
C ASP A 32 19.28 25.47 -16.48
N PRO A 33 19.35 25.03 -15.20
CA PRO A 33 18.48 25.54 -14.13
C PRO A 33 18.57 27.06 -13.90
N GLY A 34 19.68 27.69 -14.28
CA GLY A 34 19.83 29.16 -14.30
C GLY A 34 19.21 29.84 -15.53
N GLY A 35 18.58 29.08 -16.43
CA GLY A 35 18.02 29.53 -17.69
C GLY A 35 19.04 29.96 -18.74
N ARG A 36 20.30 29.54 -18.60
CA ARG A 36 21.40 29.84 -19.54
C ARG A 36 21.50 28.74 -20.59
N TYR A 37 22.03 29.11 -21.76
CA TYR A 37 22.36 28.18 -22.82
C TYR A 37 23.50 28.72 -23.64
N GLU A 38 24.17 27.81 -24.34
CA GLU A 38 25.26 28.12 -25.25
C GLU A 38 25.10 27.23 -26.48
N ILE A 39 24.89 27.86 -27.64
CA ILE A 39 24.71 27.17 -28.93
C ILE A 39 25.68 27.80 -29.92
N ALA A 40 26.41 26.96 -30.66
CA ALA A 40 27.34 27.41 -31.70
C ALA A 40 26.56 27.98 -32.89
N VAL A 41 26.89 29.21 -33.28
CA VAL A 41 26.34 29.89 -34.46
C VAL A 41 27.32 29.72 -35.62
N PRO A 42 26.88 29.33 -36.83
CA PRO A 42 27.75 29.33 -38.00
C PRO A 42 28.26 30.75 -38.29
N SER A 43 29.54 30.90 -38.62
CA SER A 43 30.15 32.19 -38.98
C SER A 43 29.77 32.69 -40.37
N THR A 44 29.07 31.86 -41.14
CA THR A 44 28.49 32.20 -42.43
C THR A 44 26.98 32.21 -42.30
N ASP A 45 26.37 33.24 -42.87
CA ASP A 45 24.93 33.39 -43.04
C ASP A 45 24.30 32.10 -43.63
N PRO A 46 23.40 31.41 -42.92
CA PRO A 46 22.87 30.11 -43.33
C PRO A 46 22.02 30.11 -44.62
N ASP A 47 21.27 31.17 -44.91
CA ASP A 47 20.51 31.30 -46.17
C ASP A 47 21.13 32.25 -47.21
N GLY A 48 21.99 33.18 -46.79
CA GLY A 48 22.87 33.96 -47.65
C GLY A 48 22.28 35.27 -48.17
N ASP A 49 21.25 35.81 -47.50
CA ASP A 49 20.70 37.14 -47.82
C ASP A 49 21.49 38.32 -47.19
N GLY A 50 22.36 38.06 -46.21
CA GLY A 50 23.20 39.10 -45.62
C GLY A 50 24.24 38.62 -44.62
N GLY A 51 24.03 39.00 -43.37
CA GLY A 51 24.84 38.57 -42.22
C GLY A 51 23.91 38.07 -41.14
N PRO A 52 24.28 36.99 -40.41
CA PRO A 52 23.36 36.16 -39.64
C PRO A 52 22.47 36.96 -38.70
N ASP A 53 21.14 36.84 -38.88
CA ASP A 53 20.12 37.62 -38.17
C ASP A 53 19.37 36.76 -37.13
N ILE A 54 20.17 36.08 -36.31
CA ILE A 54 19.78 34.98 -35.45
C ILE A 54 18.59 35.30 -34.52
N VAL A 55 17.56 34.46 -34.61
CA VAL A 55 16.43 34.39 -33.68
C VAL A 55 16.56 33.12 -32.84
N ALA A 56 16.79 33.26 -31.53
CA ALA A 56 16.62 32.15 -30.60
C ALA A 56 15.13 31.98 -30.28
N ARG A 57 14.57 30.82 -30.62
CA ARG A 57 13.20 30.42 -30.27
C ARG A 57 13.24 29.49 -29.07
N LEU A 58 12.65 29.91 -27.98
CA LEU A 58 12.37 29.06 -26.83
C LEU A 58 11.06 28.31 -27.05
N LEU A 59 11.02 27.06 -26.59
CA LEU A 59 9.93 26.12 -26.72
C LEU A 59 9.61 25.56 -25.33
N ALA A 60 8.35 25.67 -24.89
CA ALA A 60 7.93 25.26 -23.56
C ALA A 60 7.66 23.75 -23.46
N PHE A 61 8.66 22.92 -23.74
CA PHE A 61 8.61 21.48 -23.48
C PHE A 61 10.00 20.92 -23.14
N ASN A 62 10.01 19.79 -22.45
CA ASN A 62 11.18 18.93 -22.25
C ASN A 62 10.74 17.46 -22.14
N ASN A 63 11.56 16.60 -21.55
CA ASN A 63 11.25 15.17 -21.39
C ASN A 63 10.08 14.93 -20.41
N PHE A 64 9.88 15.81 -19.43
CA PHE A 64 8.96 15.64 -18.30
C PHE A 64 7.62 16.36 -18.53
N ALA A 65 7.62 17.49 -19.25
CA ALA A 65 6.40 18.23 -19.55
C ALA A 65 6.32 18.74 -20.99
N SER A 66 5.10 18.94 -21.48
CA SER A 66 4.79 19.65 -22.72
C SER A 66 3.72 20.71 -22.49
N VAL A 67 4.10 21.99 -22.44
CA VAL A 67 3.15 23.09 -22.29
C VAL A 67 2.66 23.51 -23.67
N ILE A 68 1.39 23.22 -23.97
CA ILE A 68 0.79 23.23 -25.31
C ILE A 68 -0.45 24.13 -25.42
N ILE A 69 -0.62 24.73 -26.59
CA ILE A 69 -1.84 25.41 -27.01
C ILE A 69 -2.74 24.40 -27.73
N LEU A 70 -3.98 24.24 -27.25
CA LEU A 70 -5.03 23.47 -27.93
C LEU A 70 -5.64 24.28 -29.08
N GLY A 71 -5.05 24.17 -30.27
CA GLY A 71 -5.65 24.66 -31.52
C GLY A 71 -6.69 23.71 -32.10
N SER A 72 -7.40 24.13 -33.15
CA SER A 72 -8.50 23.42 -33.82
C SER A 72 -8.11 22.17 -34.64
N GLY A 73 -7.05 21.45 -34.24
CA GLY A 73 -6.60 20.23 -34.90
C GLY A 73 -5.15 19.80 -34.61
N SER A 74 -4.37 20.62 -33.89
CA SER A 74 -2.99 20.27 -33.52
C SER A 74 -2.57 20.94 -32.20
N ALA A 75 -2.11 20.15 -31.24
CA ALA A 75 -1.38 20.65 -30.08
C ALA A 75 -0.03 21.22 -30.54
N THR A 76 0.29 22.43 -30.13
CA THR A 76 1.61 23.05 -30.41
C THR A 76 2.18 23.63 -29.13
N ALA A 77 3.44 23.30 -28.83
CA ALA A 77 4.13 23.84 -27.66
C ALA A 77 4.19 25.38 -27.73
N TYR A 78 4.06 26.06 -26.58
CA TYR A 78 4.25 27.51 -26.48
C TYR A 78 5.65 27.90 -26.98
N ARG A 79 5.72 29.03 -27.69
CA ARG A 79 6.94 29.50 -28.37
C ARG A 79 7.21 30.94 -28.01
N TYR A 80 8.46 31.28 -27.74
CA TYR A 80 8.90 32.66 -27.58
C TYR A 80 10.12 32.93 -28.45
N ASP A 81 9.99 33.85 -29.40
CA ASP A 81 11.05 34.25 -30.30
C ASP A 81 11.75 35.48 -29.71
N THR A 82 13.07 35.39 -29.48
CA THR A 82 13.85 36.55 -29.07
C THR A 82 13.92 37.59 -30.18
N PRO A 83 14.11 38.89 -29.87
CA PRO A 83 14.49 39.87 -30.87
C PRO A 83 15.74 39.40 -31.64
N VAL A 84 15.76 39.64 -32.95
CA VAL A 84 16.91 39.37 -33.85
C VAL A 84 18.21 39.88 -33.22
N GLN A 85 19.25 39.04 -33.23
CA GLN A 85 20.60 39.39 -32.79
C GLN A 85 21.48 39.65 -34.03
N SER A 86 22.14 40.81 -34.10
CA SER A 86 22.93 41.22 -35.27
C SER A 86 24.32 40.60 -35.32
N ALA A 87 24.77 40.30 -36.54
CA ALA A 87 25.90 39.47 -36.98
C ALA A 87 27.33 39.62 -36.38
N ASP A 88 27.57 40.41 -35.34
CA ASP A 88 28.93 40.59 -34.77
C ASP A 88 29.41 39.38 -33.93
N THR A 89 28.54 38.41 -33.64
CA THR A 89 28.80 37.23 -32.78
C THR A 89 29.00 35.93 -33.57
N ALA A 90 29.99 35.89 -34.45
CA ALA A 90 30.52 34.61 -34.96
C ALA A 90 31.18 33.82 -33.80
N GLY A 91 30.63 32.65 -33.46
CA GLY A 91 31.11 31.83 -32.33
C GLY A 91 29.97 31.18 -31.56
N PHE A 92 29.84 31.50 -30.28
CA PHE A 92 28.78 30.98 -29.40
C PHE A 92 27.76 32.07 -29.06
N LEU A 93 26.47 31.79 -29.29
CA LEU A 93 25.39 32.63 -28.78
C LEU A 93 25.11 32.25 -27.33
N ASN A 94 25.55 33.10 -26.41
CA ASN A 94 25.18 33.07 -25.01
C ASN A 94 24.30 34.29 -24.71
N LEU A 95 22.99 34.08 -24.63
CA LEU A 95 22.02 35.14 -24.38
C LEU A 95 21.81 35.48 -22.89
N GLN A 96 22.71 34.96 -22.03
CA GLN A 96 22.62 34.96 -20.57
C GLN A 96 21.28 34.41 -20.05
N SER A 97 21.04 34.52 -18.75
CA SER A 97 19.74 34.22 -18.16
C SER A 97 18.71 35.27 -18.61
N ARG A 98 17.83 34.92 -19.56
CA ARG A 98 16.68 35.77 -19.90
C ARG A 98 15.48 35.46 -19.00
N THR A 99 15.00 36.50 -18.33
CA THR A 99 13.68 36.54 -17.69
C THR A 99 12.68 37.08 -18.71
N LEU A 100 11.52 36.43 -18.86
CA LEU A 100 10.41 37.06 -19.59
C LEU A 100 9.89 38.23 -18.74
N PRO A 101 9.43 39.34 -19.36
CA PRO A 101 8.65 40.34 -18.64
C PRO A 101 7.48 39.64 -17.93
N PRO A 102 7.18 39.95 -16.65
CA PRO A 102 6.03 39.35 -15.96
C PRO A 102 4.70 39.58 -16.69
N THR A 103 4.61 40.65 -17.49
CA THR A 103 3.47 40.98 -18.36
C THR A 103 3.41 40.19 -19.67
N HIS A 104 4.38 39.30 -19.94
CA HIS A 104 4.38 38.51 -21.17
C HIS A 104 3.39 37.35 -21.06
N GLN A 105 2.42 37.28 -21.98
CA GLN A 105 1.36 36.26 -22.06
C GLN A 105 1.82 34.77 -22.10
N PHE A 106 3.12 34.51 -22.12
CA PHE A 106 3.70 33.15 -22.08
C PHE A 106 4.53 32.90 -20.82
N ASN A 107 4.66 33.86 -19.91
CA ASN A 107 5.47 33.73 -18.69
C ASN A 107 5.03 32.50 -17.88
N SER A 108 3.73 32.36 -17.67
CA SER A 108 3.08 31.23 -16.98
C SER A 108 3.38 29.87 -17.63
N ALA A 109 3.61 29.81 -18.95
CA ALA A 109 3.97 28.57 -19.64
C ALA A 109 5.41 28.12 -19.32
N TYR A 110 6.34 29.06 -19.17
CA TYR A 110 7.72 28.75 -18.77
C TYR A 110 7.88 28.58 -17.26
N ILE A 111 7.03 29.22 -16.44
CA ILE A 111 6.87 28.89 -15.02
C ILE A 111 6.42 27.43 -14.92
N ALA A 112 5.28 27.06 -15.53
CA ALA A 112 4.76 25.70 -15.46
C ALA A 112 5.78 24.62 -15.88
N LEU A 113 6.55 24.85 -16.95
CA LEU A 113 7.64 23.96 -17.34
C LEU A 113 8.75 23.86 -16.28
N SER A 114 9.14 24.99 -15.68
CA SER A 114 10.17 25.07 -14.65
C SER A 114 9.77 24.30 -13.40
N GLU A 115 8.61 24.64 -12.80
CA GLU A 115 8.17 24.02 -11.54
C GLU A 115 7.93 22.51 -11.70
N ILE A 116 7.36 22.06 -12.83
CA ILE A 116 7.15 20.63 -13.10
C ILE A 116 8.48 19.89 -13.28
N THR A 117 9.50 20.54 -13.85
CA THR A 117 10.81 19.91 -14.00
C THR A 117 11.48 19.74 -12.64
N GLU A 118 11.45 20.78 -11.81
CA GLU A 118 12.00 20.74 -10.45
C GLU A 118 11.29 19.68 -9.59
N ALA A 119 9.96 19.58 -9.68
CA ALA A 119 9.20 18.52 -9.02
C ALA A 119 9.55 17.13 -9.55
N HIS A 120 9.68 16.94 -10.88
CA HIS A 120 10.10 15.66 -11.45
C HIS A 120 11.50 15.26 -10.96
N GLU A 121 12.46 16.19 -10.98
CA GLU A 121 13.83 15.98 -10.48
C GLU A 121 13.82 15.66 -8.97
N PHE A 122 12.91 16.25 -8.19
CA PHE A 122 12.67 15.87 -6.79
C PHE A 122 12.16 14.42 -6.67
N PHE A 123 11.11 14.01 -7.39
CA PHE A 123 10.58 12.64 -7.30
C PHE A 123 11.57 11.57 -7.81
N GLU A 124 12.36 11.88 -8.84
CA GLU A 124 13.42 10.99 -9.33
C GLU A 124 14.56 10.85 -8.30
N SER A 125 14.99 11.96 -7.70
CA SER A 125 16.15 11.96 -6.78
C SER A 125 15.83 11.44 -5.38
N GLU A 126 14.67 11.76 -4.83
CA GLU A 126 14.25 11.37 -3.49
C GLU A 126 13.74 9.92 -3.45
N PHE A 127 12.91 9.53 -4.43
CA PHE A 127 12.20 8.24 -4.41
C PHE A 127 12.65 7.25 -5.50
N GLY A 128 13.55 7.65 -6.42
CA GLY A 128 13.89 6.84 -7.59
C GLY A 128 12.75 6.69 -8.59
N TYR A 129 11.76 7.59 -8.57
CA TYR A 129 10.53 7.45 -9.34
C TYR A 129 10.50 8.37 -10.58
N ASP A 130 10.68 7.76 -11.76
CA ASP A 130 10.52 8.40 -13.08
C ASP A 130 9.02 8.68 -13.34
N VAL A 131 8.55 9.85 -12.93
CA VAL A 131 7.15 10.28 -13.13
C VAL A 131 6.88 10.43 -14.64
N PRO A 132 5.79 9.85 -15.18
CA PRO A 132 5.41 10.00 -16.58
C PRO A 132 5.37 11.44 -17.10
N ARG A 133 5.46 11.59 -18.42
CA ARG A 133 5.48 12.91 -19.07
C ARG A 133 4.08 13.52 -19.14
N VAL A 134 3.90 14.68 -18.52
CA VAL A 134 2.60 15.38 -18.47
C VAL A 134 2.39 16.39 -19.61
N PHE A 135 1.13 16.55 -20.05
CA PHE A 135 0.73 17.66 -20.93
C PHE A 135 0.13 18.81 -20.11
N VAL A 136 0.56 20.05 -20.36
CA VAL A 136 0.04 21.24 -19.68
C VAL A 136 -0.69 22.12 -20.69
N THR A 137 -1.87 22.59 -20.32
CA THR A 137 -2.73 23.47 -21.12
C THR A 137 -3.22 24.64 -20.27
N PHE A 138 -3.76 25.70 -20.89
CA PHE A 138 -4.36 26.81 -20.15
C PHE A 138 -5.86 26.91 -20.47
N GLY A 139 -6.67 26.96 -19.41
CA GLY A 139 -8.13 27.02 -19.46
C GLY A 139 -8.69 28.03 -18.44
N PRO A 140 -9.99 27.98 -18.13
CA PRO A 140 -10.64 28.88 -17.16
C PRO A 140 -10.34 28.54 -15.69
N SER A 141 -9.76 27.37 -15.42
CA SER A 141 -9.50 26.82 -14.07
C SER A 141 -8.20 26.01 -14.06
N ALA A 142 -7.59 25.86 -12.88
CA ALA A 142 -6.55 24.87 -12.66
C ALA A 142 -7.21 23.54 -12.31
N LEU A 143 -6.87 22.46 -13.03
CA LEU A 143 -7.46 21.12 -12.95
C LEU A 143 -6.55 20.05 -13.55
N TYR A 144 -6.40 18.90 -12.89
CA TYR A 144 -5.86 17.68 -13.49
C TYR A 144 -6.96 16.83 -14.16
N PHE A 145 -6.65 16.32 -15.36
CA PHE A 145 -7.50 15.41 -16.13
C PHE A 145 -6.83 14.04 -16.23
N THR A 146 -7.25 13.11 -15.37
CA THR A 146 -6.71 11.74 -15.30
C THR A 146 -6.75 11.04 -16.65
N SER A 147 -7.91 11.02 -17.32
CA SER A 147 -8.18 10.27 -18.55
C SER A 147 -7.30 10.60 -19.77
N VAL A 148 -6.53 11.69 -19.71
CA VAL A 148 -5.63 12.17 -20.77
C VAL A 148 -4.27 12.65 -20.23
N GLU A 149 -3.93 12.34 -18.97
CA GLU A 149 -2.67 12.70 -18.30
C GLU A 149 -2.30 14.19 -18.50
N ARG A 150 -3.28 15.07 -18.24
CA ARG A 150 -3.19 16.49 -18.62
C ARG A 150 -3.51 17.42 -17.47
N ILE A 151 -2.59 18.33 -17.18
CA ILE A 151 -2.81 19.52 -16.36
C ILE A 151 -3.44 20.62 -17.23
N GLU A 152 -4.50 21.23 -16.74
CA GLU A 152 -5.02 22.51 -17.20
C GLU A 152 -4.75 23.55 -16.12
N LEU A 153 -4.26 24.73 -16.49
CA LEU A 153 -3.94 25.82 -15.57
C LEU A 153 -4.87 27.02 -15.81
N ALA A 154 -5.20 27.76 -14.75
CA ALA A 154 -6.10 28.91 -14.79
C ALA A 154 -5.47 30.11 -15.52
N GLY A 155 -5.65 30.16 -16.84
CA GLY A 155 -5.28 31.25 -17.72
C GLY A 155 -3.75 31.50 -17.85
N PRO A 156 -3.31 32.20 -18.92
CA PRO A 156 -1.93 32.64 -19.03
C PRO A 156 -1.56 33.78 -18.07
N GLU A 157 -2.51 34.32 -17.30
CA GLU A 157 -2.28 35.39 -16.30
C GLU A 157 -1.46 34.86 -15.11
N PRO A 158 -0.24 35.37 -14.86
CA PRO A 158 0.70 34.78 -13.88
C PRO A 158 0.21 34.75 -12.43
N VAL A 159 -0.84 35.50 -12.11
CA VAL A 159 -1.35 35.68 -10.74
C VAL A 159 -2.21 34.50 -10.28
N LEU A 160 -2.79 33.72 -11.21
CA LEU A 160 -3.72 32.63 -10.89
C LEU A 160 -3.08 31.23 -10.90
N SER A 161 -2.00 31.06 -11.66
CA SER A 161 -1.28 29.79 -11.83
C SER A 161 0.17 29.90 -11.34
N GLY A 162 0.34 30.33 -10.08
CA GLY A 162 1.64 30.40 -9.41
C GLY A 162 2.21 29.03 -9.05
N ARG A 163 3.45 29.00 -8.54
CA ARG A 163 4.18 27.76 -8.21
C ARG A 163 3.37 26.74 -7.42
N PRO A 164 2.72 27.07 -6.28
CA PRO A 164 1.92 26.09 -5.54
C PRO A 164 0.75 25.51 -6.33
N THR A 165 0.13 26.28 -7.23
CA THR A 165 -0.92 25.76 -8.11
C THR A 165 -0.34 24.77 -9.12
N VAL A 166 0.81 25.07 -9.74
CA VAL A 166 1.46 24.15 -10.68
C VAL A 166 1.89 22.86 -9.98
N LEU A 167 2.51 22.97 -8.80
CA LEU A 167 2.95 21.82 -8.00
C LEU A 167 1.78 20.99 -7.47
N HIS A 168 0.65 21.61 -7.13
CA HIS A 168 -0.58 20.91 -6.75
C HIS A 168 -1.16 20.09 -7.91
N GLU A 169 -1.33 20.67 -9.10
CA GLU A 169 -1.80 19.91 -10.27
C GLU A 169 -0.79 18.81 -10.71
N TYR A 170 0.50 19.01 -10.43
CA TYR A 170 1.52 17.97 -10.62
C TYR A 170 1.45 16.87 -9.55
N GLY A 171 1.08 17.20 -8.30
CA GLY A 171 0.80 16.23 -7.25
C GLY A 171 -0.33 15.26 -7.64
N HIS A 172 -1.42 15.78 -8.23
CA HIS A 172 -2.48 14.96 -8.84
C HIS A 172 -1.96 14.04 -9.97
N HIS A 173 -1.01 14.53 -10.77
CA HIS A 173 -0.39 13.73 -11.83
C HIS A 173 0.49 12.60 -11.26
N VAL A 174 1.30 12.88 -10.24
CA VAL A 174 2.08 11.85 -9.52
C VAL A 174 1.15 10.81 -8.90
N HIS A 175 0.10 11.24 -8.19
CA HIS A 175 -0.90 10.36 -7.57
C HIS A 175 -1.54 9.42 -8.58
N SER A 176 -2.03 9.97 -9.69
CA SER A 176 -2.63 9.20 -10.78
C SER A 176 -1.65 8.29 -11.52
N SER A 177 -0.35 8.59 -11.48
CA SER A 177 0.70 7.78 -12.11
C SER A 177 1.09 6.59 -11.23
N VAL A 178 1.22 6.81 -9.91
CA VAL A 178 1.49 5.76 -8.92
C VAL A 178 0.34 4.75 -8.87
N TYR A 179 -0.90 5.22 -8.95
CA TYR A 179 -2.09 4.34 -8.87
C TYR A 179 -2.34 3.58 -10.18
N GLY A 180 -1.65 3.98 -11.25
CA GLY A 180 -1.79 3.41 -12.58
C GLY A 180 -3.16 3.66 -13.22
N GLN A 181 -3.33 3.12 -14.43
CA GLN A 181 -4.60 3.09 -15.17
C GLN A 181 -5.28 4.46 -15.39
N ASN A 182 -4.58 5.58 -15.21
CA ASN A 182 -5.14 6.93 -15.27
C ASN A 182 -6.33 7.11 -14.30
N ARG A 183 -6.15 6.61 -13.08
CA ARG A 183 -7.13 6.64 -11.99
C ARG A 183 -6.63 7.51 -10.85
N LEU A 184 -7.54 8.33 -10.31
CA LEU A 184 -7.52 8.78 -8.91
C LEU A 184 -8.66 8.06 -8.18
N PRO A 185 -8.66 7.99 -6.83
CA PRO A 185 -9.78 7.49 -6.04
C PRO A 185 -11.15 8.03 -6.51
N TYR A 186 -12.18 7.18 -6.47
CA TYR A 186 -13.52 7.64 -6.84
C TYR A 186 -14.10 8.50 -5.72
N THR A 187 -14.26 9.80 -5.99
CA THR A 187 -14.81 10.76 -5.04
C THR A 187 -16.24 11.15 -5.42
N GLU A 188 -17.19 10.87 -4.54
CA GLU A 188 -18.48 11.57 -4.61
C GLU A 188 -18.29 13.02 -4.13
N HIS A 189 -18.95 13.96 -4.80
CA HIS A 189 -19.09 15.37 -4.38
C HIS A 189 -17.80 16.19 -4.17
N CYS A 190 -16.67 15.82 -4.78
CA CYS A 190 -15.41 16.59 -4.69
C CYS A 190 -15.41 17.96 -5.42
N ARG A 191 -16.59 18.51 -5.76
CA ARG A 191 -16.74 19.89 -6.24
C ARG A 191 -18.03 20.52 -5.73
N PRO A 192 -17.99 21.71 -5.10
CA PRO A 192 -16.78 22.44 -4.69
C PRO A 192 -16.11 21.80 -3.46
N HIS A 193 -14.80 21.64 -3.50
CA HIS A 193 -13.95 21.41 -2.32
C HIS A 193 -13.20 22.70 -1.98
N VAL A 194 -12.77 22.88 -0.72
CA VAL A 194 -11.82 23.94 -0.34
C VAL A 194 -10.97 23.49 0.87
N PHE A 195 -9.66 23.63 0.73
CA PHE A 195 -8.59 23.30 1.69
C PHE A 195 -8.93 23.18 3.19
N HIS A 196 -9.70 24.12 3.74
CA HIS A 196 -9.95 24.25 5.18
C HIS A 196 -11.38 23.85 5.62
N VAL A 197 -12.21 23.30 4.73
CA VAL A 197 -13.61 22.91 5.00
C VAL A 197 -13.80 21.42 4.65
N PRO A 198 -14.61 20.67 5.42
CA PRO A 198 -14.96 19.29 5.09
C PRO A 198 -15.56 19.13 3.69
N SER A 199 -15.10 18.10 2.98
CA SER A 199 -15.61 17.63 1.68
C SER A 199 -16.08 16.17 1.82
N SER A 200 -15.35 15.21 1.26
CA SER A 200 -15.48 13.77 1.53
C SER A 200 -14.08 13.19 1.79
N ALA A 201 -13.97 12.09 2.55
CA ALA A 201 -12.68 11.53 2.96
C ALA A 201 -11.75 11.21 1.78
N SER A 202 -12.28 10.69 0.67
CA SER A 202 -11.50 10.41 -0.54
C SER A 202 -11.16 11.68 -1.34
N CYS A 203 -12.02 12.70 -1.34
CA CYS A 203 -11.70 14.02 -1.92
C CYS A 203 -10.57 14.69 -1.15
N ALA A 204 -10.69 14.71 0.18
CA ALA A 204 -9.68 15.27 1.07
C ALA A 204 -8.34 14.52 0.99
N TRP A 205 -8.35 13.21 0.73
CA TRP A 205 -7.14 12.44 0.49
C TRP A 205 -6.41 12.85 -0.78
N ILE A 206 -7.10 12.88 -1.92
CA ILE A 206 -6.53 13.32 -3.21
C ILE A 206 -6.02 14.75 -3.13
N GLU A 207 -6.90 15.68 -2.72
CA GLU A 207 -6.55 17.10 -2.66
C GLU A 207 -5.53 17.38 -1.55
N GLY A 208 -5.57 16.66 -0.42
CA GLY A 208 -4.59 16.77 0.65
C GLY A 208 -3.20 16.33 0.22
N TRP A 209 -3.08 15.20 -0.49
CA TRP A 209 -1.83 14.79 -1.12
C TRP A 209 -1.33 15.86 -2.11
N ALA A 210 -2.19 16.34 -3.01
CA ALA A 210 -1.83 17.37 -3.98
C ALA A 210 -1.41 18.70 -3.31
N ASN A 211 -2.02 19.08 -2.18
CA ASN A 211 -1.62 20.26 -1.41
C ASN A 211 -0.34 20.05 -0.57
N PHE A 212 0.01 18.81 -0.21
CA PHE A 212 1.27 18.47 0.44
C PHE A 212 2.48 18.55 -0.50
N VAL A 213 2.35 18.15 -1.77
CA VAL A 213 3.45 18.17 -2.75
C VAL A 213 4.17 19.52 -2.89
N PRO A 214 3.49 20.70 -2.93
CA PRO A 214 4.16 22.00 -2.85
C PRO A 214 5.06 22.17 -1.62
N ALA A 215 4.60 21.79 -0.43
CA ALA A 215 5.38 21.91 0.81
C ALA A 215 6.59 20.96 0.81
N LEU A 216 6.39 19.72 0.34
CA LEU A 216 7.41 18.70 0.19
C LEU A 216 8.54 19.14 -0.76
N VAL A 217 8.20 19.67 -1.94
CA VAL A 217 9.18 20.15 -2.94
C VAL A 217 9.86 21.45 -2.49
N ASP A 218 9.14 22.34 -1.80
CA ASP A 218 9.70 23.60 -1.26
C ASP A 218 10.50 23.40 0.04
N GLY A 219 10.40 22.24 0.69
CA GLY A 219 10.99 21.97 2.01
C GLY A 219 10.46 22.92 3.10
N SER A 220 9.16 23.24 3.07
CA SER A 220 8.56 24.29 3.91
C SER A 220 7.06 24.04 4.18
N PRO A 221 6.57 24.12 5.44
CA PRO A 221 5.15 24.01 5.75
C PRO A 221 4.33 25.22 5.30
N ILE A 222 5.01 26.32 4.92
CA ILE A 222 4.41 27.59 4.56
C ILE A 222 4.18 27.66 3.04
N ILE A 223 2.95 27.39 2.58
CA ILE A 223 2.57 27.41 1.17
C ILE A 223 1.92 28.76 0.80
N ASN A 224 2.62 29.57 0.02
CA ASN A 224 2.14 30.89 -0.44
C ASN A 224 1.34 30.78 -1.75
N ARG A 225 0.08 30.30 -1.68
CA ARG A 225 -0.78 30.06 -2.87
C ARG A 225 -1.01 31.33 -3.71
N SER A 226 -1.11 32.47 -3.05
CA SER A 226 -1.19 33.80 -3.66
C SER A 226 -0.74 34.81 -2.60
N GLY A 227 -0.20 35.97 -2.97
CA GLY A 227 0.29 36.98 -2.00
C GLY A 227 -0.76 37.61 -1.07
N ILE A 228 -1.95 37.01 -0.96
CA ILE A 228 -3.08 37.33 -0.09
C ILE A 228 -3.48 36.11 0.78
N THR A 229 -3.10 34.89 0.39
CA THR A 229 -3.47 33.61 1.01
C THR A 229 -2.24 32.73 1.20
N THR A 230 -1.87 32.53 2.47
CA THR A 230 -0.81 31.61 2.89
C THR A 230 -1.43 30.47 3.69
N TRP A 231 -0.99 29.25 3.42
CA TRP A 231 -1.26 28.08 4.25
C TRP A 231 -0.04 27.80 5.11
N ASP A 232 -0.29 27.46 6.36
CA ASP A 232 0.69 26.99 7.32
C ASP A 232 0.17 25.62 7.75
N ILE A 233 0.72 24.57 7.12
CA ILE A 233 0.20 23.22 7.31
C ILE A 233 0.66 22.62 8.63
N GLU A 234 1.80 23.04 9.17
CA GLU A 234 2.21 22.65 10.52
C GLU A 234 1.22 23.15 11.57
N SER A 235 0.98 24.47 11.63
CA SER A 235 0.07 25.01 12.65
C SER A 235 -1.42 24.75 12.37
N GLY A 236 -1.76 24.06 11.28
CA GLY A 236 -3.13 23.75 10.86
C GLY A 236 -3.96 24.99 10.51
N GLN A 237 -3.32 26.01 9.90
CA GLN A 237 -3.88 27.37 9.77
C GLN A 237 -3.79 27.95 8.35
N ILE A 238 -4.76 28.79 8.01
CA ILE A 238 -4.79 29.61 6.78
C ILE A 238 -4.85 31.09 7.14
N PHE A 239 -3.94 31.87 6.54
CA PHE A 239 -3.92 33.33 6.60
C PHE A 239 -4.57 33.88 5.32
N VAL A 240 -5.68 34.61 5.45
CA VAL A 240 -6.36 35.26 4.31
C VAL A 240 -6.48 36.76 4.56
N ASN A 241 -5.76 37.59 3.80
CA ASN A 241 -5.62 39.04 4.07
C ASN A 241 -5.20 39.31 5.53
N ASP A 242 -4.11 38.69 5.98
CA ASP A 242 -3.57 38.75 7.34
C ASP A 242 -4.53 38.29 8.45
N ARG A 243 -5.62 37.58 8.10
CA ARG A 243 -6.56 36.99 9.06
C ARG A 243 -6.38 35.50 9.17
N LEU A 244 -6.02 35.07 10.38
CA LEU A 244 -5.92 33.67 10.76
C LEU A 244 -7.30 32.98 10.75
N ARG A 245 -7.34 31.75 10.23
CA ARG A 245 -8.43 30.80 10.43
C ARG A 245 -7.81 29.41 10.62
N PRO A 246 -8.28 28.59 11.57
CA PRO A 246 -7.88 27.18 11.64
C PRO A 246 -8.50 26.40 10.48
N PHE A 247 -7.90 25.26 10.13
CA PHE A 247 -8.55 24.24 9.31
C PHE A 247 -9.71 23.61 10.10
N GLY A 248 -10.75 23.18 9.38
CA GLY A 248 -11.80 22.32 9.93
C GLY A 248 -11.25 21.01 10.51
N HIS A 249 -12.13 20.25 11.15
CA HIS A 249 -11.82 18.95 11.74
C HIS A 249 -12.34 17.82 10.84
N GLY A 250 -11.71 16.65 10.90
CA GLY A 250 -12.11 15.48 10.14
C GLY A 250 -11.11 15.02 9.07
N ASP A 251 -11.20 13.74 8.77
CA ASP A 251 -10.65 13.04 7.59
C ASP A 251 -11.12 13.65 6.26
N ALA A 252 -12.27 14.33 6.26
CA ALA A 252 -12.80 15.03 5.09
C ALA A 252 -12.18 16.42 4.81
N VAL A 253 -11.10 16.84 5.51
CA VAL A 253 -10.47 18.17 5.32
C VAL A 253 -9.08 18.04 4.69
N GLU A 254 -8.95 18.54 3.46
CA GLU A 254 -7.71 18.49 2.64
C GLU A 254 -6.49 18.99 3.42
N GLY A 255 -6.65 20.11 4.14
CA GLY A 255 -5.59 20.73 4.93
C GLY A 255 -5.16 19.89 6.13
N ARG A 256 -6.04 19.10 6.75
CA ARG A 256 -5.66 18.18 7.84
C ARG A 256 -4.86 16.99 7.34
N ILE A 257 -5.17 16.52 6.14
CA ILE A 257 -4.38 15.48 5.47
C ILE A 257 -3.02 16.04 5.03
N SER A 258 -2.97 17.30 4.57
CA SER A 258 -1.72 17.98 4.25
C SER A 258 -0.83 18.18 5.48
N SER A 259 -1.42 18.59 6.61
CA SER A 259 -0.75 18.67 7.91
C SER A 259 -0.23 17.32 8.37
N LEU A 260 -1.07 16.27 8.40
CA LEU A 260 -0.64 14.92 8.76
C LEU A 260 0.56 14.45 7.92
N LEU A 261 0.51 14.61 6.60
CA LEU A 261 1.62 14.20 5.72
C LEU A 261 2.89 15.03 5.95
N TRP A 262 2.75 16.27 6.43
CA TRP A 262 3.87 17.12 6.83
C TRP A 262 4.49 16.67 8.14
N ASP A 263 3.71 16.44 9.19
CA ASP A 263 4.20 15.95 10.49
C ASP A 263 4.96 14.61 10.34
N LEU A 264 4.49 13.73 9.44
CA LEU A 264 5.18 12.47 9.12
C LEU A 264 6.48 12.65 8.33
N HIS A 265 6.62 13.76 7.61
CA HIS A 265 7.76 14.06 6.74
C HIS A 265 8.88 14.77 7.50
N ASP A 266 8.48 15.74 8.30
CA ASP A 266 9.33 16.61 9.10
C ASP A 266 10.08 15.82 10.20
N SER A 267 11.10 16.46 10.78
CA SER A 267 11.95 15.88 11.83
C SER A 267 12.04 16.77 13.06
N SER A 268 11.04 17.62 13.31
CA SER A 268 11.06 18.68 14.31
C SER A 268 9.98 18.39 15.37
N PRO A 269 10.24 17.54 16.38
CA PRO A 269 9.19 17.02 17.24
C PRO A 269 8.48 18.15 17.98
N GLU A 270 7.26 18.47 17.55
CA GLU A 270 6.40 19.42 18.23
C GLU A 270 5.36 18.73 19.13
N ARG A 271 4.58 19.49 19.88
CA ARG A 271 3.82 18.92 21.00
C ARG A 271 2.58 18.16 20.52
N GLY A 272 2.77 16.87 20.24
CA GLY A 272 1.75 15.96 19.71
C GLY A 272 2.19 15.28 18.42
N ASP A 273 3.28 15.76 17.82
CA ASP A 273 4.03 15.03 16.82
C ASP A 273 5.14 14.22 17.53
N THR A 274 5.07 12.91 17.34
CA THR A 274 6.04 11.93 17.84
C THR A 274 6.49 10.98 16.73
N VAL A 275 6.07 11.20 15.48
CA VAL A 275 6.13 10.21 14.39
C VAL A 275 6.85 10.78 13.16
N SER A 276 8.16 11.02 13.29
CA SER A 276 9.00 11.29 12.12
C SER A 276 9.33 9.99 11.38
N GLY A 277 8.57 9.69 10.32
CA GLY A 277 8.85 8.56 9.42
C GLY A 277 9.69 8.96 8.19
N GLY A 278 9.70 10.24 7.85
CA GLY A 278 10.38 10.79 6.70
C GLY A 278 9.68 10.50 5.37
N THR A 279 10.17 11.17 4.33
CA THR A 279 9.69 11.09 2.94
C THR A 279 9.49 9.66 2.44
N GLN A 280 10.48 8.78 2.66
CA GLN A 280 10.47 7.42 2.12
C GLN A 280 9.36 6.55 2.73
N MET A 281 9.07 6.65 4.04
CA MET A 281 7.98 5.85 4.64
C MET A 281 6.61 6.31 4.14
N ILE A 282 6.41 7.62 3.96
CA ILE A 282 5.20 8.18 3.36
C ILE A 282 5.04 7.64 1.94
N TRP A 283 6.09 7.71 1.12
CA TRP A 283 6.06 7.25 -0.26
C TRP A 283 5.80 5.75 -0.38
N ASP A 284 6.41 4.95 0.51
CA ASP A 284 6.21 3.51 0.55
C ASP A 284 4.78 3.14 0.97
N ALA A 285 4.18 3.79 1.97
CA ALA A 285 2.77 3.59 2.29
C ALA A 285 1.85 4.08 1.15
N PHE A 286 2.12 5.27 0.60
CA PHE A 286 1.32 5.90 -0.47
C PHE A 286 1.20 5.06 -1.75
N ARG A 287 2.26 4.34 -2.11
CA ARG A 287 2.29 3.48 -3.32
C ARG A 287 1.69 2.08 -3.11
N GLY A 288 1.15 1.78 -1.92
CA GLY A 288 0.58 0.48 -1.56
C GLY A 288 1.63 -0.59 -1.24
N SER A 289 1.19 -1.65 -0.58
CA SER A 289 2.08 -2.58 0.13
C SER A 289 2.70 -3.72 -0.70
N THR A 290 2.06 -4.20 -1.78
CA THR A 290 2.54 -5.40 -2.50
C THR A 290 2.46 -5.32 -4.03
N PRO A 291 3.35 -6.05 -4.76
CA PRO A 291 3.19 -6.29 -6.20
C PRO A 291 2.09 -7.33 -6.52
N ALA A 292 1.28 -7.75 -5.54
CA ALA A 292 0.09 -8.54 -5.81
C ALA A 292 -0.97 -7.60 -6.43
N SER A 293 -1.38 -7.88 -7.67
CA SER A 293 -2.24 -7.01 -8.48
C SER A 293 -3.71 -6.90 -7.99
N SER A 294 -3.96 -7.14 -6.71
CA SER A 294 -5.27 -7.15 -6.05
C SER A 294 -5.41 -6.12 -4.94
N GLU A 295 -4.31 -5.59 -4.40
CA GLU A 295 -4.35 -4.46 -3.46
C GLU A 295 -4.39 -3.16 -4.26
N LEU A 296 -5.51 -2.43 -4.15
CA LEU A 296 -5.62 -1.08 -4.67
C LEU A 296 -4.90 -0.14 -3.69
N PRO A 297 -4.12 0.85 -4.18
CA PRO A 297 -3.60 1.90 -3.31
C PRO A 297 -4.73 2.69 -2.63
N ALA A 298 -4.45 3.18 -1.42
CA ALA A 298 -5.42 3.82 -0.53
C ALA A 298 -6.37 4.84 -1.21
N ASP A 299 -7.68 4.61 -1.16
CA ASP A 299 -8.68 5.57 -1.61
C ASP A 299 -8.99 6.64 -0.53
N THR A 300 -8.51 6.47 0.72
CA THR A 300 -8.69 7.40 1.86
C THR A 300 -7.45 7.50 2.77
N VAL A 301 -7.36 8.54 3.61
CA VAL A 301 -6.31 8.68 4.64
C VAL A 301 -6.31 7.54 5.68
N HIS A 302 -7.45 6.90 5.89
CA HIS A 302 -7.56 5.75 6.78
C HIS A 302 -6.96 4.49 6.16
N GLU A 303 -7.18 4.26 4.87
CA GLU A 303 -6.51 3.17 4.14
C GLU A 303 -5.00 3.42 4.06
N PHE A 304 -4.56 4.67 3.88
CA PHE A 304 -3.13 5.02 3.95
C PHE A 304 -2.52 4.70 5.32
N ARG A 305 -3.26 4.97 6.41
CA ARG A 305 -2.85 4.58 7.77
C ARG A 305 -2.77 3.06 7.92
N ASP A 306 -3.72 2.33 7.36
CA ASP A 306 -3.74 0.87 7.43
C ASP A 306 -2.56 0.27 6.64
N ASP A 307 -2.24 0.81 5.44
CA ASP A 307 -1.03 0.47 4.67
C ASP A 307 0.27 0.80 5.44
N TRP A 308 0.32 1.96 6.12
CA TRP A 308 1.45 2.39 6.95
C TRP A 308 1.67 1.46 8.15
N GLU A 309 0.61 1.15 8.92
CA GLU A 309 0.69 0.27 10.08
C GLU A 309 0.95 -1.19 9.66
N ALA A 310 0.44 -1.66 8.51
CA ALA A 310 0.73 -2.98 7.96
C ALA A 310 2.21 -3.16 7.56
N ARG A 311 2.92 -2.08 7.23
CA ARG A 311 4.37 -2.07 6.97
C ARG A 311 5.22 -2.12 8.24
N GLY A 312 4.61 -2.09 9.43
CA GLY A 312 5.30 -2.08 10.72
C GLY A 312 5.89 -0.73 11.10
N TYR A 313 5.48 0.36 10.43
CA TYR A 313 5.84 1.72 10.81
C TYR A 313 5.11 2.15 12.10
N PRO A 314 5.57 3.21 12.82
CA PRO A 314 4.96 3.62 14.08
C PRO A 314 3.48 4.01 13.92
N SER A 315 2.64 3.72 14.91
CA SER A 315 1.19 3.98 14.78
C SER A 315 0.90 5.48 14.61
N LEU A 316 0.01 5.79 13.67
CA LEU A 316 -0.39 7.17 13.37
C LEU A 316 -1.41 7.76 14.37
N GLY A 317 -1.70 7.06 15.48
CA GLY A 317 -2.73 7.47 16.43
C GLY A 317 -2.55 8.88 17.02
N GLU A 318 -1.33 9.25 17.37
CA GLU A 318 -1.03 10.59 17.92
C GLU A 318 -1.09 11.68 16.84
N ALA A 319 -0.46 11.44 15.69
CA ALA A 319 -0.50 12.37 14.55
C ALA A 319 -1.93 12.60 14.01
N PHE A 320 -2.78 11.57 14.00
CA PHE A 320 -4.22 11.72 13.69
C PHE A 320 -4.93 12.61 14.72
N ALA A 321 -4.66 12.40 16.00
CA ALA A 321 -5.26 13.18 17.09
C ALA A 321 -4.82 14.67 17.05
N LEU A 322 -3.52 14.93 16.84
CA LEU A 322 -2.97 16.28 16.62
C LEU A 322 -3.69 16.98 15.46
N ASN A 323 -3.84 16.28 14.34
CA ASN A 323 -4.51 16.79 13.15
C ASN A 323 -6.03 16.81 13.24
N THR A 324 -6.63 16.43 14.37
CA THR A 324 -8.09 16.34 14.55
C THR A 324 -8.78 15.48 13.48
N ILE A 325 -8.04 14.50 12.95
CA ILE A 325 -8.57 13.43 12.10
C ILE A 325 -9.08 12.36 13.07
N PRO A 326 -10.39 12.06 13.08
CA PRO A 326 -10.93 11.07 14.00
C PRO A 326 -10.26 9.74 13.73
N SER A 327 -9.73 9.08 14.76
CA SER A 327 -9.43 7.67 14.65
C SER A 327 -10.73 6.93 14.29
N LEU A 328 -10.67 6.04 13.30
CA LEU A 328 -11.76 5.10 13.08
C LEU A 328 -12.05 4.33 14.37
N PRO A 329 -13.29 3.80 14.55
CA PRO A 329 -13.60 2.91 15.66
C PRO A 329 -12.53 1.82 15.79
N PRO A 330 -12.16 1.41 17.02
CA PRO A 330 -10.90 0.72 17.31
C PRO A 330 -10.60 -0.39 16.30
N GLN A 331 -9.55 -0.15 15.50
CA GLN A 331 -9.02 -1.12 14.52
C GLN A 331 -8.74 -2.46 15.22
N PRO A 332 -8.83 -3.58 14.48
CA PRO A 332 -8.70 -4.90 15.06
C PRO A 332 -7.24 -5.12 15.44
N ALA A 333 -6.95 -5.10 16.75
CA ALA A 333 -5.67 -5.56 17.31
C ALA A 333 -5.31 -6.97 16.83
N SER A 334 -6.30 -7.80 16.48
CA SER A 334 -6.12 -8.93 15.59
C SER A 334 -7.38 -9.29 14.82
N LEU A 335 -7.23 -9.81 13.59
CA LEU A 335 -8.27 -10.58 12.93
C LEU A 335 -7.64 -11.85 12.38
N THR A 336 -8.04 -13.00 12.93
CA THR A 336 -7.49 -14.30 12.54
C THR A 336 -8.57 -15.21 12.00
N VAL A 337 -8.21 -16.03 11.02
CA VAL A 337 -9.11 -17.02 10.42
C VAL A 337 -8.38 -18.36 10.36
N HIS A 338 -9.03 -19.42 10.87
CA HIS A 338 -8.46 -20.76 10.89
C HIS A 338 -9.54 -21.83 10.78
N ALA A 339 -9.16 -23.01 10.30
CA ALA A 339 -10.06 -24.18 10.29
C ALA A 339 -9.98 -24.92 11.63
N GLU A 340 -11.11 -25.37 12.16
CA GLU A 340 -11.17 -26.20 13.36
C GLU A 340 -11.80 -27.58 13.09
N ALA A 341 -11.17 -28.63 13.62
CA ALA A 341 -11.72 -29.98 13.64
C ALA A 341 -12.04 -30.35 15.10
N GLY A 342 -13.31 -30.67 15.39
CA GLY A 342 -13.75 -31.04 16.74
C GLY A 342 -13.65 -29.90 17.78
N GLY A 343 -13.59 -28.64 17.35
CA GLY A 343 -13.44 -27.47 18.24
C GLY A 343 -11.99 -27.12 18.62
N ALA A 344 -11.01 -27.71 17.95
CA ALA A 344 -9.59 -27.36 18.07
C ALA A 344 -9.05 -26.91 16.70
N PRO A 345 -8.15 -25.91 16.64
CA PRO A 345 -7.48 -25.52 15.41
C PRO A 345 -6.78 -26.70 14.73
N LYS A 346 -6.94 -26.82 13.41
CA LYS A 346 -6.14 -27.73 12.59
C LYS A 346 -4.69 -27.23 12.55
N SER A 347 -3.75 -28.14 12.30
CA SER A 347 -2.31 -27.83 12.24
C SER A 347 -1.64 -28.54 11.08
N GLY A 348 -0.53 -27.96 10.60
CA GLY A 348 0.22 -28.48 9.46
C GLY A 348 -0.48 -28.17 8.14
N ALA A 349 -0.19 -28.96 7.10
CA ALA A 349 -0.60 -28.64 5.73
C ALA A 349 -2.12 -28.40 5.56
N GLY A 350 -2.97 -29.09 6.33
CA GLY A 350 -4.43 -28.92 6.30
C GLY A 350 -5.00 -27.81 7.20
N GLU A 351 -4.18 -26.96 7.82
CA GLU A 351 -4.64 -25.92 8.78
C GLU A 351 -5.56 -24.86 8.17
N ARG A 352 -5.42 -24.61 6.86
CA ARG A 352 -6.20 -23.63 6.08
C ARG A 352 -7.29 -24.25 5.22
N HIS A 353 -7.58 -25.54 5.37
CA HIS A 353 -8.63 -26.21 4.61
C HIS A 353 -9.72 -26.71 5.57
N ALA A 354 -10.99 -26.46 5.26
CA ALA A 354 -12.12 -26.84 6.10
C ALA A 354 -13.11 -27.73 5.33
N SER A 355 -13.28 -28.97 5.79
CA SER A 355 -14.17 -29.96 5.18
C SER A 355 -15.50 -30.15 5.93
N PRO A 356 -16.51 -30.82 5.35
CA PRO A 356 -17.80 -31.06 6.01
C PRO A 356 -17.66 -31.68 7.41
N GLY A 357 -18.23 -31.02 8.42
CA GLY A 357 -18.11 -31.39 9.83
C GLY A 357 -16.96 -30.68 10.58
N GLN A 358 -16.11 -29.93 9.89
CA GLN A 358 -15.16 -28.96 10.45
C GLN A 358 -15.84 -27.57 10.56
N SER A 359 -15.14 -26.58 11.13
CA SER A 359 -15.63 -25.18 11.16
C SER A 359 -14.60 -24.21 10.60
N VAL A 360 -15.04 -23.18 9.87
CA VAL A 360 -14.26 -21.97 9.64
C VAL A 360 -14.47 -21.05 10.84
N VAL A 361 -13.40 -20.63 11.51
CA VAL A 361 -13.48 -19.79 12.70
C VAL A 361 -12.80 -18.46 12.44
N VAL A 362 -13.49 -17.38 12.79
CA VAL A 362 -13.00 -16.00 12.72
C VAL A 362 -12.89 -15.47 14.15
N THR A 363 -11.71 -14.99 14.51
CA THR A 363 -11.43 -14.41 15.84
C THR A 363 -11.01 -12.96 15.66
N LEU A 364 -11.76 -12.04 16.28
CA LEU A 364 -11.55 -10.59 16.26
C LEU A 364 -11.04 -10.16 17.63
N GLY A 365 -9.80 -9.68 17.70
CA GLY A 365 -9.27 -8.89 18.81
C GLY A 365 -9.44 -7.41 18.52
N LEU A 366 -10.09 -6.69 19.42
CA LEU A 366 -10.20 -5.23 19.44
C LEU A 366 -9.15 -4.66 20.41
N SER A 367 -8.58 -3.49 20.07
CA SER A 367 -7.62 -2.77 20.93
C SER A 367 -8.24 -2.26 22.23
N ALA A 368 -9.56 -2.08 22.27
CA ALA A 368 -10.35 -1.76 23.46
C ALA A 368 -11.65 -2.59 23.50
N PRO A 369 -12.30 -2.75 24.67
CA PRO A 369 -13.59 -3.41 24.75
C PRO A 369 -14.65 -2.74 23.87
N ALA A 370 -15.53 -3.52 23.25
CA ALA A 370 -16.57 -2.98 22.36
C ALA A 370 -17.49 -1.96 23.10
N PRO A 371 -17.60 -0.69 22.63
CA PRO A 371 -18.39 0.33 23.31
C PRO A 371 -19.86 -0.08 23.47
N GLY A 372 -20.45 0.24 24.64
CA GLY A 372 -21.87 0.01 24.91
C GLY A 372 -22.30 -1.46 25.12
N GLY A 373 -21.39 -2.42 24.98
CA GLY A 373 -21.71 -3.85 25.09
C GLY A 373 -22.34 -4.45 23.83
N ASP A 374 -22.34 -3.71 22.72
CA ASP A 374 -22.75 -4.24 21.41
C ASP A 374 -21.69 -5.24 20.91
N ALA A 375 -22.03 -6.52 21.02
CA ALA A 375 -21.18 -7.59 20.52
C ALA A 375 -20.96 -7.43 19.01
N PRO A 376 -19.71 -7.55 18.52
CA PRO A 376 -19.43 -7.70 17.10
C PRO A 376 -20.32 -8.79 16.48
N THR A 377 -20.67 -8.66 15.20
CA THR A 377 -21.43 -9.69 14.48
C THR A 377 -20.62 -10.22 13.32
N ALA A 378 -20.78 -11.50 12.99
CA ALA A 378 -20.12 -12.13 11.85
C ALA A 378 -21.15 -12.83 10.96
N SER A 379 -20.97 -12.71 9.65
CA SER A 379 -21.70 -13.46 8.62
C SER A 379 -20.70 -14.23 7.76
N PHE A 380 -21.13 -15.37 7.21
CA PHE A 380 -20.34 -16.23 6.35
C PHE A 380 -21.14 -16.55 5.08
N PHE A 381 -20.47 -16.55 3.93
CA PHE A 381 -21.03 -16.89 2.60
C PHE A 381 -22.32 -16.13 2.25
N GLY A 382 -22.44 -14.86 2.67
CA GLY A 382 -23.64 -14.05 2.45
C GLY A 382 -24.85 -14.40 3.32
N GLY A 383 -24.68 -15.28 4.31
CA GLY A 383 -25.70 -15.59 5.32
C GLY A 383 -25.99 -14.42 6.27
N ALA A 384 -27.01 -14.57 7.12
CA ALA A 384 -27.35 -13.55 8.11
C ALA A 384 -26.23 -13.35 9.15
N ALA A 385 -25.94 -12.10 9.50
CA ALA A 385 -24.99 -11.76 10.55
C ALA A 385 -25.49 -12.27 11.92
N SER A 386 -24.61 -12.94 12.64
CA SER A 386 -24.84 -13.51 13.97
C SER A 386 -23.86 -12.92 14.98
N PRO A 387 -24.27 -12.61 16.23
CA PRO A 387 -23.36 -12.12 17.25
C PRO A 387 -22.17 -13.05 17.49
N MET A 388 -20.96 -12.47 17.55
CA MET A 388 -19.75 -13.17 17.97
C MET A 388 -19.80 -13.41 19.48
N SER A 389 -19.23 -14.52 19.93
CA SER A 389 -19.10 -14.83 21.36
C SER A 389 -17.79 -14.26 21.91
N PRO A 390 -17.79 -13.62 23.10
CA PRO A 390 -16.55 -13.14 23.71
C PRO A 390 -15.64 -14.32 24.11
N VAL A 391 -14.33 -14.13 24.00
CA VAL A 391 -13.30 -15.09 24.41
C VAL A 391 -12.60 -14.53 25.64
N GLY A 392 -12.91 -15.11 26.80
CA GLY A 392 -12.47 -14.58 28.09
C GLY A 392 -13.35 -13.44 28.60
N SER A 393 -12.94 -12.79 29.69
CA SER A 393 -13.74 -11.78 30.41
C SER A 393 -13.48 -10.33 29.98
N GLY A 394 -12.46 -10.06 29.15
CA GLY A 394 -12.02 -8.70 28.84
C GLY A 394 -12.85 -7.93 27.80
N GLY A 395 -13.74 -8.59 27.05
CA GLY A 395 -14.55 -7.95 26.00
C GLY A 395 -13.76 -7.42 24.79
N THR A 396 -12.44 -7.68 24.74
CA THR A 396 -11.55 -7.34 23.63
C THR A 396 -11.47 -8.43 22.57
N LEU A 397 -11.51 -9.71 22.96
CA LEU A 397 -11.42 -10.84 22.04
C LEU A 397 -12.79 -11.49 21.79
N TRP A 398 -13.12 -11.75 20.54
CA TRP A 398 -14.42 -12.22 20.06
C TRP A 398 -14.24 -13.33 19.03
N ARG A 399 -15.15 -14.31 19.00
CA ARG A 399 -15.06 -15.48 18.12
C ARG A 399 -16.41 -15.82 17.49
N SER A 400 -16.39 -16.14 16.21
CA SER A 400 -17.51 -16.75 15.50
C SER A 400 -17.05 -17.95 14.69
N ALA A 401 -17.93 -18.93 14.52
CA ALA A 401 -17.63 -20.18 13.84
C ALA A 401 -18.77 -20.55 12.89
N HIS A 402 -18.41 -20.91 11.66
CA HIS A 402 -19.32 -21.48 10.67
C HIS A 402 -19.00 -22.95 10.45
N ALA A 403 -19.93 -23.83 10.84
CA ALA A 403 -19.81 -25.26 10.57
C ALA A 403 -19.92 -25.52 9.06
N VAL A 404 -18.89 -26.12 8.47
CA VAL A 404 -18.88 -26.50 7.06
C VAL A 404 -19.80 -27.70 6.86
N THR A 405 -20.64 -27.61 5.83
CA THR A 405 -21.60 -28.64 5.44
C THR A 405 -21.35 -29.04 3.98
N PRO A 406 -21.88 -30.18 3.49
CA PRO A 406 -21.84 -30.53 2.07
C PRO A 406 -22.61 -29.56 1.13
N SER A 407 -23.19 -28.49 1.69
CA SER A 407 -23.86 -27.40 0.97
C SER A 407 -23.18 -26.04 1.16
N THR A 408 -22.09 -25.98 1.93
CA THR A 408 -21.27 -24.76 2.06
C THR A 408 -20.51 -24.57 0.74
N PRO A 409 -20.46 -23.37 0.15
CA PRO A 409 -19.80 -23.17 -1.15
C PRO A 409 -18.31 -23.53 -1.12
N GLU A 410 -17.86 -24.21 -2.19
CA GLU A 410 -16.45 -24.51 -2.45
C GLU A 410 -15.61 -23.24 -2.61
N GLY A 411 -14.34 -23.32 -2.18
CA GLY A 411 -13.33 -22.29 -2.35
C GLY A 411 -13.11 -21.40 -1.12
N THR A 412 -12.44 -20.27 -1.34
CA THR A 412 -12.02 -19.33 -0.28
C THR A 412 -13.19 -18.86 0.58
N ALA A 413 -13.07 -19.00 1.90
CA ALA A 413 -14.11 -18.61 2.84
C ALA A 413 -14.39 -17.10 2.78
N VAL A 414 -15.64 -16.77 2.50
CA VAL A 414 -16.12 -15.38 2.49
C VAL A 414 -16.81 -15.12 3.82
N PHE A 415 -16.35 -14.10 4.54
CA PHE A 415 -16.99 -13.63 5.77
C PHE A 415 -17.08 -12.11 5.77
N ARG A 416 -17.93 -11.58 6.64
CA ARG A 416 -18.04 -10.16 6.95
C ARG A 416 -18.28 -10.03 8.45
N VAL A 417 -17.38 -9.32 9.15
CA VAL A 417 -17.51 -8.99 10.57
C VAL A 417 -17.85 -7.52 10.71
N MET A 418 -18.86 -7.18 11.50
CA MET A 418 -19.17 -5.80 11.88
C MET A 418 -18.82 -5.59 13.35
N ALA A 419 -17.97 -4.62 13.68
CA ALA A 419 -17.71 -4.20 15.07
C ALA A 419 -17.64 -2.68 15.16
N ALA A 420 -18.31 -2.08 16.15
CA ALA A 420 -18.35 -0.62 16.37
C ALA A 420 -18.71 0.22 15.11
N GLY A 421 -19.44 -0.36 14.14
CA GLY A 421 -19.79 0.26 12.87
C GLY A 421 -18.84 -0.05 11.71
N THR A 422 -17.61 -0.48 11.98
CA THR A 422 -16.61 -0.87 10.98
C THR A 422 -16.89 -2.26 10.40
N GLU A 423 -16.67 -2.44 9.11
CA GLU A 423 -16.75 -3.72 8.40
C GLU A 423 -15.35 -4.31 8.18
N TYR A 424 -15.15 -5.57 8.57
CA TYR A 424 -13.95 -6.35 8.29
C TYR A 424 -14.26 -7.54 7.37
N THR A 425 -13.37 -7.80 6.43
CA THR A 425 -13.53 -8.80 5.36
C THR A 425 -12.29 -9.72 5.31
N PRO A 426 -12.20 -10.69 4.37
CA PRO A 426 -10.96 -11.45 4.16
C PRO A 426 -9.70 -10.63 3.88
N ALA A 427 -9.83 -9.39 3.40
CA ALA A 427 -8.68 -8.49 3.22
C ALA A 427 -8.17 -7.92 4.56
N SER A 428 -9.00 -7.92 5.61
CA SER A 428 -8.68 -7.37 6.93
C SER A 428 -7.97 -8.37 7.86
N ILE A 429 -7.55 -9.54 7.36
CA ILE A 429 -6.94 -10.61 8.17
C ILE A 429 -5.51 -10.20 8.56
N THR A 430 -5.29 -9.95 9.86
CA THR A 430 -3.97 -9.55 10.37
C THR A 430 -3.01 -10.73 10.58
N SER A 431 -3.52 -11.97 10.72
CA SER A 431 -2.69 -13.18 10.73
C SER A 431 -3.50 -14.46 10.49
N GLY A 432 -2.81 -15.53 10.08
CA GLY A 432 -3.39 -16.87 9.79
C GLY A 432 -3.72 -17.12 8.32
N GLY A 433 -3.94 -16.08 7.51
CA GLY A 433 -4.41 -16.20 6.14
C GLY A 433 -5.87 -16.66 6.06
N ASN A 434 -6.41 -16.77 4.84
CA ASN A 434 -7.79 -17.24 4.68
C ASN A 434 -7.88 -18.77 4.59
N VAL A 435 -9.05 -19.30 4.95
CA VAL A 435 -9.39 -20.73 4.91
C VAL A 435 -10.11 -21.05 3.59
N ALA A 436 -9.69 -22.09 2.89
CA ALA A 436 -10.45 -22.70 1.82
C ALA A 436 -11.49 -23.67 2.40
N VAL A 437 -12.75 -23.52 2.03
CA VAL A 437 -13.74 -24.59 2.16
C VAL A 437 -13.56 -25.54 0.99
N ASP A 438 -13.50 -26.83 1.32
CA ASP A 438 -13.31 -27.92 0.38
C ASP A 438 -14.24 -29.07 0.81
N THR A 439 -15.29 -29.30 0.02
CA THR A 439 -16.33 -30.31 0.31
C THR A 439 -16.31 -31.50 -0.65
N THR A 440 -15.36 -31.51 -1.58
CA THR A 440 -15.25 -32.50 -2.64
C THR A 440 -14.21 -33.55 -2.26
N ALA A 441 -14.47 -34.82 -2.58
CA ALA A 441 -13.48 -35.87 -2.36
C ALA A 441 -12.54 -35.97 -3.58
N PRO A 442 -11.23 -36.16 -3.38
CA PRO A 442 -10.25 -36.04 -4.45
C PRO A 442 -10.45 -37.14 -5.50
N ALA A 443 -10.54 -36.73 -6.77
CA ALA A 443 -10.99 -37.58 -7.86
C ALA A 443 -9.84 -37.89 -8.84
N PRO A 444 -9.13 -39.02 -8.68
CA PRO A 444 -7.98 -39.35 -9.52
C PRO A 444 -8.36 -39.78 -10.94
N GLU A 445 -7.72 -39.14 -11.92
CA GLU A 445 -7.47 -39.71 -13.24
C GLU A 445 -6.16 -40.51 -13.25
N ALA A 446 -6.05 -41.51 -14.14
CA ALA A 446 -4.89 -42.41 -14.18
C ALA A 446 -4.36 -42.62 -15.60
N GLU A 447 -3.06 -42.36 -15.80
CA GLU A 447 -2.38 -42.49 -17.11
C GLU A 447 -1.09 -43.31 -16.99
N PHE A 448 -0.86 -44.25 -17.90
CA PHE A 448 0.44 -44.90 -18.04
C PHE A 448 1.41 -44.00 -18.80
N THR A 449 2.46 -43.53 -18.12
CA THR A 449 3.52 -42.71 -18.74
C THR A 449 4.70 -43.54 -19.26
N GLY A 450 4.71 -44.84 -18.96
CA GLY A 450 5.69 -45.81 -19.44
C GLY A 450 5.25 -47.24 -19.14
N SER A 451 6.09 -48.25 -19.42
CA SER A 451 5.76 -49.65 -19.08
C SER A 451 5.85 -49.96 -17.59
N ARG A 452 6.45 -49.05 -16.82
CA ARG A 452 6.71 -49.19 -15.37
C ARG A 452 6.21 -47.99 -14.55
N SER A 453 5.45 -47.08 -15.15
CA SER A 453 5.04 -45.85 -14.47
C SER A 453 3.58 -45.50 -14.78
N VAL A 454 2.81 -45.29 -13.73
CA VAL A 454 1.46 -44.72 -13.78
C VAL A 454 1.49 -43.39 -13.03
N VAL A 455 0.90 -42.35 -13.61
CA VAL A 455 0.60 -41.11 -12.90
C VAL A 455 -0.87 -41.14 -12.51
N LEU A 456 -1.14 -40.86 -11.24
CA LEU A 456 -2.45 -40.49 -10.74
C LEU A 456 -2.47 -38.98 -10.54
N ASP A 457 -3.44 -38.28 -11.12
CA ASP A 457 -3.65 -36.84 -10.95
C ASP A 457 -5.03 -36.62 -10.33
N PHE A 458 -5.06 -36.09 -9.11
CA PHE A 458 -6.28 -35.99 -8.29
C PHE A 458 -7.05 -34.68 -8.49
N GLY A 459 -6.57 -33.79 -9.36
CA GLY A 459 -7.13 -32.45 -9.55
C GLY A 459 -6.77 -31.45 -8.43
N GLU A 460 -6.48 -31.94 -7.22
CA GLU A 460 -6.18 -31.12 -6.05
C GLU A 460 -5.08 -31.72 -5.14
N PRO A 461 -4.39 -30.89 -4.33
CA PRO A 461 -3.36 -31.32 -3.39
C PRO A 461 -3.77 -32.40 -2.38
N LEU A 462 -2.92 -33.42 -2.22
CA LEU A 462 -3.13 -34.48 -1.23
C LEU A 462 -2.34 -34.26 0.06
N LEU A 463 -2.93 -34.69 1.18
CA LEU A 463 -2.24 -34.75 2.47
C LEU A 463 -1.21 -35.89 2.43
N SER A 464 0.08 -35.57 2.49
CA SER A 464 1.19 -36.52 2.30
C SER A 464 1.15 -37.72 3.26
N ALA A 465 0.64 -37.53 4.48
CA ALA A 465 0.48 -38.60 5.46
C ALA A 465 -0.54 -39.68 5.05
N SER A 466 -1.45 -39.37 4.12
CA SER A 466 -2.44 -40.31 3.58
C SER A 466 -1.89 -41.19 2.44
N VAL A 467 -0.79 -40.77 1.80
CA VAL A 467 -0.18 -41.44 0.65
C VAL A 467 0.84 -42.49 1.10
N ALA A 468 0.34 -43.60 1.66
CA ALA A 468 1.18 -44.72 2.07
C ALA A 468 1.68 -45.53 0.84
N PRO A 469 3.01 -45.71 0.63
CA PRO A 469 3.55 -46.36 -0.57
C PRO A 469 3.01 -47.77 -0.87
N SER A 470 2.65 -48.53 0.17
CA SER A 470 2.14 -49.91 0.07
C SER A 470 0.63 -50.02 -0.07
N ALA A 471 -0.11 -48.91 -0.19
CA ALA A 471 -1.58 -48.90 -0.20
C ALA A 471 -2.19 -48.90 -1.61
N PHE A 472 -1.38 -48.72 -2.65
CA PHE A 472 -1.79 -48.78 -4.06
C PHE A 472 -1.52 -50.17 -4.65
N ALA A 473 -2.36 -50.60 -5.59
CA ALA A 473 -2.12 -51.84 -6.34
C ALA A 473 -2.48 -51.70 -7.82
N VAL A 474 -1.62 -52.20 -8.71
CA VAL A 474 -1.91 -52.31 -10.14
C VAL A 474 -2.19 -53.79 -10.46
N THR A 475 -3.42 -54.08 -10.88
CA THR A 475 -3.83 -55.42 -11.34
C THR A 475 -3.75 -55.45 -12.86
N PRO A 476 -2.79 -56.18 -13.45
CA PRO A 476 -2.56 -56.10 -14.88
C PRO A 476 -3.58 -56.90 -15.70
N ALA A 477 -3.83 -56.45 -16.94
CA ALA A 477 -4.72 -57.13 -17.89
C ALA A 477 -4.36 -58.62 -18.09
N THR A 478 -3.07 -58.94 -18.07
CA THR A 478 -2.53 -60.31 -18.04
C THR A 478 -1.22 -60.33 -17.24
N GLY A 479 -0.88 -61.49 -16.66
CA GLY A 479 0.36 -61.68 -15.89
C GLY A 479 0.18 -61.54 -14.37
N THR A 480 1.30 -61.54 -13.64
CA THR A 480 1.36 -61.30 -12.19
C THR A 480 1.37 -59.80 -11.89
N ALA A 481 0.71 -59.39 -10.79
CA ALA A 481 0.71 -58.00 -10.35
C ALA A 481 2.13 -57.53 -9.95
N PRO A 482 2.60 -56.36 -10.44
CA PRO A 482 3.86 -55.77 -10.00
C PRO A 482 3.79 -55.32 -8.54
N GLN A 483 4.94 -55.23 -7.87
CA GLN A 483 5.05 -54.41 -6.67
C GLN A 483 4.98 -52.93 -7.08
N VAL A 484 4.27 -52.14 -6.28
CA VAL A 484 4.05 -50.71 -6.51
C VAL A 484 4.78 -49.91 -5.45
N THR A 485 5.53 -48.89 -5.89
CA THR A 485 6.07 -47.84 -5.00
C THR A 485 5.42 -46.51 -5.38
N ALA A 486 4.60 -45.95 -4.49
CA ALA A 486 4.05 -44.62 -4.70
C ALA A 486 5.06 -43.54 -4.29
N LEU A 487 5.27 -42.58 -5.18
CA LEU A 487 6.07 -41.37 -4.98
C LEU A 487 5.14 -40.17 -5.00
N HIS A 488 5.20 -39.34 -3.95
CA HIS A 488 4.39 -38.14 -3.78
C HIS A 488 5.24 -37.05 -3.14
N ALA A 489 5.13 -35.83 -3.66
CA ALA A 489 5.75 -34.64 -3.05
C ALA A 489 4.72 -33.94 -2.15
N PRO A 490 5.09 -33.44 -0.96
CA PRO A 490 4.15 -32.77 -0.08
C PRO A 490 3.39 -31.62 -0.76
N GLY A 491 2.07 -31.60 -0.62
CA GLY A 491 1.20 -30.62 -1.29
C GLY A 491 0.94 -30.86 -2.79
N SER A 492 1.46 -31.94 -3.37
CA SER A 492 1.19 -32.27 -4.79
C SER A 492 -0.19 -32.92 -4.98
N SER A 493 -0.84 -32.63 -6.11
CA SER A 493 -2.01 -33.37 -6.61
C SER A 493 -1.65 -34.69 -7.30
N ARG A 494 -0.36 -34.97 -7.49
CA ARG A 494 0.13 -36.09 -8.30
C ARG A 494 0.82 -37.16 -7.49
N VAL A 495 0.42 -38.40 -7.72
CA VAL A 495 1.09 -39.60 -7.19
C VAL A 495 1.65 -40.40 -8.36
N ILE A 496 2.95 -40.64 -8.37
CA ILE A 496 3.62 -41.47 -9.38
C ILE A 496 3.77 -42.88 -8.80
N LEU A 497 3.19 -43.88 -9.45
CA LEU A 497 3.34 -45.29 -9.11
C LEU A 497 4.46 -45.88 -9.97
N ASP A 498 5.63 -46.13 -9.37
CA ASP A 498 6.70 -46.91 -9.99
C ASP A 498 6.44 -48.41 -9.79
N LEU A 499 6.60 -49.19 -10.86
CA LEU A 499 6.30 -50.62 -10.92
C LEU A 499 7.59 -51.41 -11.01
N ASP A 500 7.76 -52.40 -10.13
CA ASP A 500 8.98 -53.23 -10.07
C ASP A 500 9.23 -54.05 -11.35
N THR A 501 8.17 -54.31 -12.11
CA THR A 501 8.13 -55.12 -13.33
C THR A 501 7.28 -54.42 -14.40
N PRO A 502 7.69 -54.47 -15.68
CA PRO A 502 6.96 -53.81 -16.76
C PRO A 502 5.65 -54.53 -17.06
N VAL A 503 4.56 -53.78 -17.21
CA VAL A 503 3.26 -54.33 -17.62
C VAL A 503 3.17 -54.46 -19.15
N ALA A 504 2.43 -55.48 -19.61
CA ALA A 504 2.12 -55.67 -21.03
C ALA A 504 1.00 -54.71 -21.48
N SER A 505 0.97 -54.34 -22.77
CA SER A 505 -0.06 -53.45 -23.33
C SER A 505 -1.48 -53.97 -23.08
N GLY A 506 -2.36 -53.13 -22.53
CA GLY A 506 -3.75 -53.45 -22.23
C GLY A 506 -4.38 -52.52 -21.18
N THR A 507 -5.63 -52.77 -20.81
CA THR A 507 -6.32 -52.00 -19.75
C THR A 507 -6.04 -52.63 -18.38
N HIS A 508 -5.36 -51.90 -17.50
CA HIS A 508 -5.04 -52.34 -16.14
C HIS A 508 -5.97 -51.67 -15.14
N ALA A 509 -6.31 -52.39 -14.06
CA ALA A 509 -7.09 -51.83 -12.96
C ALA A 509 -6.13 -51.32 -11.86
N ILE A 510 -6.31 -50.08 -11.41
CA ILE A 510 -5.47 -49.44 -10.40
C ILE A 510 -6.33 -49.17 -9.17
N ALA A 511 -6.07 -49.89 -8.09
CA ALA A 511 -6.74 -49.68 -6.82
C ALA A 511 -6.10 -48.49 -6.09
N VAL A 512 -6.92 -47.46 -5.83
CA VAL A 512 -6.53 -46.30 -5.03
C VAL A 512 -7.17 -46.46 -3.63
N PRO A 513 -6.39 -46.33 -2.54
CA PRO A 513 -6.87 -46.62 -1.19
C PRO A 513 -7.86 -45.56 -0.71
N ALA A 514 -8.96 -45.99 -0.08
CA ALA A 514 -9.94 -45.09 0.54
C ALA A 514 -9.43 -44.37 1.82
N THR A 515 -8.17 -44.63 2.23
CA THR A 515 -7.49 -43.90 3.30
C THR A 515 -6.77 -42.64 2.80
N LEU A 516 -6.73 -42.43 1.47
CA LEU A 516 -6.16 -41.24 0.84
C LEU A 516 -7.09 -40.05 1.04
N THR A 517 -6.53 -38.91 1.43
CA THR A 517 -7.27 -37.66 1.66
C THR A 517 -6.60 -36.49 0.97
N ASP A 518 -7.40 -35.52 0.55
CA ASP A 518 -6.94 -34.16 0.21
C ASP A 518 -6.38 -33.43 1.46
N MET A 519 -6.03 -32.16 1.28
CA MET A 519 -5.59 -31.25 2.34
C MET A 519 -6.68 -30.86 3.35
N ALA A 520 -7.96 -30.87 2.98
CA ALA A 520 -9.08 -30.63 3.88
C ALA A 520 -9.39 -31.83 4.80
N GLY A 521 -9.05 -33.02 4.34
CA GLY A 521 -9.35 -34.31 4.95
C GLY A 521 -10.54 -35.03 4.34
N ASN A 522 -11.04 -34.67 3.14
CA ASN A 522 -12.06 -35.52 2.50
C ASN A 522 -11.40 -36.81 2.02
N ALA A 523 -11.97 -37.94 2.42
CA ALA A 523 -11.47 -39.25 2.03
C ALA A 523 -11.93 -39.59 0.60
N TYR A 524 -10.99 -40.04 -0.22
CA TYR A 524 -11.34 -40.66 -1.50
C TYR A 524 -12.34 -41.81 -1.26
N ALA A 525 -13.44 -41.82 -2.01
CA ALA A 525 -14.52 -42.80 -1.85
C ALA A 525 -14.09 -44.27 -2.05
N GLY A 526 -12.87 -44.50 -2.56
CA GLY A 526 -12.33 -45.82 -2.88
C GLY A 526 -12.81 -46.29 -4.24
N GLY A 527 -11.95 -47.03 -4.94
CA GLY A 527 -12.28 -47.52 -6.27
C GLY A 527 -11.10 -48.14 -6.99
N ALA A 528 -11.42 -48.86 -8.06
CA ALA A 528 -10.46 -49.25 -9.08
C ALA A 528 -10.64 -48.33 -10.28
N LEU A 529 -9.61 -47.54 -10.58
CA LEU A 529 -9.49 -46.82 -11.85
C LEU A 529 -9.09 -47.80 -12.95
N THR A 530 -9.35 -47.45 -14.21
CA THR A 530 -8.85 -48.23 -15.36
C THR A 530 -8.00 -47.35 -16.25
N ALA A 531 -6.73 -47.71 -16.44
CA ALA A 531 -5.82 -47.01 -17.34
C ALA A 531 -5.31 -47.97 -18.43
N ALA A 532 -5.30 -47.50 -19.67
CA ALA A 532 -4.79 -48.27 -20.80
C ALA A 532 -3.29 -48.01 -21.01
N SER A 533 -2.53 -49.08 -21.18
CA SER A 533 -1.11 -49.03 -21.52
C SER A 533 -0.92 -49.27 -23.03
N ALA A 534 -0.53 -48.23 -23.75
CA ALA A 534 -0.39 -48.26 -25.21
C ALA A 534 1.10 -48.30 -25.64
N HIS A 535 1.75 -49.45 -25.47
CA HIS A 535 3.19 -49.62 -25.77
C HIS A 535 3.54 -49.74 -27.26
N SER A 536 2.60 -49.53 -28.17
CA SER A 536 2.83 -49.58 -29.61
C SER A 536 3.50 -48.31 -30.13
N GLY A 537 4.82 -48.23 -30.00
CA GLY A 537 5.64 -47.30 -30.79
C GLY A 537 5.84 -45.90 -30.20
N ALA A 538 5.85 -45.75 -28.87
CA ALA A 538 6.32 -44.53 -28.24
C ALA A 538 7.76 -44.22 -28.72
N VAL A 539 7.89 -43.17 -29.52
CA VAL A 539 9.19 -42.69 -30.01
C VAL A 539 10.01 -42.25 -28.79
N ALA A 540 11.26 -42.70 -28.71
CA ALA A 540 12.16 -42.28 -27.64
C ALA A 540 12.23 -40.74 -27.60
N PRO A 541 12.18 -40.09 -26.43
CA PRO A 541 12.23 -38.64 -26.33
C PRO A 541 13.45 -38.10 -27.09
N SER A 542 13.21 -37.30 -28.12
CA SER A 542 14.26 -36.52 -28.76
C SER A 542 14.50 -35.25 -27.94
N TYR A 543 15.66 -34.63 -28.13
CA TYR A 543 15.92 -33.31 -27.58
C TYR A 543 16.55 -32.40 -28.63
N SER A 544 16.31 -31.11 -28.49
CA SER A 544 16.96 -30.03 -29.24
C SER A 544 17.72 -29.12 -28.28
N VAL A 545 18.64 -28.33 -28.84
CA VAL A 545 19.37 -27.29 -28.11
C VAL A 545 18.91 -25.95 -28.65
N ASP A 546 18.36 -25.09 -27.79
CA ASP A 546 17.97 -23.74 -28.19
C ASP A 546 19.22 -22.88 -28.40
N ALA A 547 19.45 -22.44 -29.63
CA ALA A 547 20.58 -21.57 -29.96
C ALA A 547 20.52 -20.21 -29.23
N GLY A 548 19.32 -19.71 -28.91
CA GLY A 548 19.13 -18.48 -28.12
C GLY A 548 19.39 -18.63 -26.63
N SER A 549 19.50 -19.87 -26.14
CA SER A 549 19.81 -20.17 -24.74
C SER A 549 21.31 -20.17 -24.41
N ILE A 550 22.17 -20.20 -25.44
CA ILE A 550 23.61 -20.35 -25.26
C ILE A 550 24.20 -19.04 -24.76
N ARG A 551 24.59 -19.00 -23.47
CA ARG A 551 25.03 -17.78 -22.79
C ARG A 551 26.43 -17.93 -22.19
N PRO A 552 27.38 -17.02 -22.48
CA PRO A 552 28.63 -16.97 -21.75
C PRO A 552 28.35 -16.56 -20.30
N THR A 553 28.99 -17.24 -19.35
CA THR A 553 28.94 -16.94 -17.92
C THR A 553 30.37 -16.74 -17.39
N SER A 554 30.53 -16.14 -16.21
CA SER A 554 31.85 -15.93 -15.60
C SER A 554 32.65 -17.23 -15.35
N SER A 555 31.97 -18.37 -15.30
CA SER A 555 32.54 -19.72 -15.11
C SER A 555 32.58 -20.58 -16.38
N GLY A 556 32.06 -20.12 -17.52
CA GLY A 556 32.10 -20.87 -18.79
C GLY A 556 30.94 -20.57 -19.74
N THR A 557 30.14 -21.57 -20.10
CA THR A 557 28.97 -21.39 -20.99
C THR A 557 27.79 -22.23 -20.52
N GLU A 558 26.63 -21.60 -20.47
CA GLU A 558 25.34 -22.19 -20.16
C GLU A 558 24.62 -22.58 -21.45
N ILE A 559 24.00 -23.75 -21.49
CA ILE A 559 23.31 -24.32 -22.67
C ILE A 559 22.00 -24.95 -22.19
N ALA A 560 20.85 -24.53 -22.73
CA ALA A 560 19.58 -25.20 -22.45
C ALA A 560 19.26 -26.28 -23.51
N ILE A 561 18.80 -27.42 -23.01
CA ILE A 561 18.28 -28.55 -23.76
C ILE A 561 16.77 -28.60 -23.55
N GLU A 562 16.02 -28.76 -24.63
CA GLU A 562 14.57 -28.94 -24.61
C GLU A 562 14.23 -30.35 -25.11
N PHE A 563 13.43 -31.09 -24.35
CA PHE A 563 12.97 -32.44 -24.70
C PHE A 563 11.61 -32.38 -25.39
N SER A 564 11.41 -33.24 -26.39
CA SER A 564 10.16 -33.32 -27.17
C SER A 564 8.93 -33.79 -26.38
N GLN A 565 9.16 -34.28 -25.16
CA GLN A 565 8.15 -34.69 -24.17
C GLN A 565 8.82 -34.69 -22.79
N GLY A 566 8.03 -34.55 -21.72
CA GLY A 566 8.56 -34.48 -20.35
C GLY A 566 9.31 -35.77 -19.96
N VAL A 567 10.57 -35.63 -19.52
CA VAL A 567 11.43 -36.74 -19.09
C VAL A 567 11.62 -36.76 -17.57
N THR A 568 11.83 -37.96 -17.03
CA THR A 568 12.19 -38.22 -15.62
C THR A 568 13.38 -39.17 -15.56
N GLY A 569 14.08 -39.22 -14.42
CA GLY A 569 15.23 -40.11 -14.21
C GLY A 569 16.45 -39.40 -13.62
N SER A 570 17.55 -40.13 -13.46
CA SER A 570 18.83 -39.56 -12.99
C SER A 570 19.79 -39.32 -14.14
N THR A 571 20.60 -38.27 -14.02
CA THR A 571 21.73 -38.02 -14.93
C THR A 571 22.89 -37.35 -14.19
N SER A 572 24.11 -37.52 -14.68
CA SER A 572 25.31 -36.87 -14.14
C SER A 572 26.10 -36.11 -15.22
N PRO A 573 26.91 -35.09 -14.85
CA PRO A 573 27.69 -34.32 -15.81
C PRO A 573 28.58 -35.17 -16.73
N GLY A 574 29.08 -36.32 -16.25
CA GLY A 574 29.92 -37.24 -17.02
C GLY A 574 29.21 -37.99 -18.16
N GLU A 575 27.88 -37.94 -18.24
CA GLU A 575 27.10 -38.55 -19.32
C GLU A 575 26.87 -37.59 -20.50
N TRP A 576 27.16 -36.31 -20.32
CA TRP A 576 26.96 -35.27 -21.33
C TRP A 576 28.29 -34.86 -21.96
N THR A 577 28.33 -34.77 -23.28
CA THR A 577 29.49 -34.27 -24.01
C THR A 577 29.05 -33.16 -24.96
N VAL A 578 29.69 -32.00 -24.86
CA VAL A 578 29.43 -30.83 -25.71
C VAL A 578 30.61 -30.64 -26.67
N VAL A 579 30.34 -30.60 -27.97
CA VAL A 579 31.38 -30.55 -29.02
C VAL A 579 31.13 -29.38 -29.98
N PRO A 580 31.86 -28.26 -29.86
CA PRO A 580 31.85 -27.18 -30.86
C PRO A 580 32.63 -27.55 -32.13
N TYR A 581 32.09 -27.13 -33.28
CA TYR A 581 32.70 -27.30 -34.60
C TYR A 581 32.86 -25.98 -35.34
N GLY A 582 33.93 -25.88 -36.15
CA GLY A 582 34.16 -24.75 -37.06
C GLY A 582 33.52 -24.94 -38.43
N THR A 583 33.75 -23.97 -39.33
CA THR A 583 33.25 -23.94 -40.73
C THR A 583 33.37 -25.26 -41.51
N SER A 584 34.43 -26.04 -41.27
CA SER A 584 34.71 -27.31 -41.93
C SER A 584 34.15 -28.56 -41.22
N ARG A 585 33.28 -28.41 -40.20
CA ARG A 585 32.87 -29.51 -39.29
C ARG A 585 34.04 -30.29 -38.66
N THR A 586 35.19 -29.65 -38.55
CA THR A 586 36.31 -30.12 -37.72
C THR A 586 36.02 -29.80 -36.26
N GLU A 587 36.09 -30.83 -35.42
CA GLU A 587 35.97 -30.75 -33.96
C GLU A 587 37.00 -29.75 -33.42
N ILE A 588 36.55 -28.66 -32.79
CA ILE A 588 37.45 -27.62 -32.23
C ILE A 588 38.00 -28.10 -30.88
N SER A 589 37.11 -28.62 -30.03
CA SER A 589 37.40 -29.14 -28.70
C SER A 589 36.25 -30.01 -28.21
N ARG A 590 36.44 -30.71 -27.08
CA ARG A 590 35.35 -31.25 -26.27
C ARG A 590 35.27 -30.45 -24.99
N LEU A 591 34.09 -29.91 -24.69
CA LEU A 591 33.83 -29.19 -23.47
C LEU A 591 33.21 -30.19 -22.47
N PRO A 592 33.88 -30.49 -21.34
CA PRO A 592 33.27 -31.29 -20.29
C PRO A 592 32.16 -30.46 -19.62
N VAL A 593 31.03 -31.11 -19.38
CA VAL A 593 29.95 -30.54 -18.56
C VAL A 593 30.35 -30.71 -17.10
N THR A 594 30.22 -29.64 -16.30
CA THR A 594 30.56 -29.66 -14.87
C THR A 594 29.35 -29.56 -13.96
N PHE A 595 28.24 -29.00 -14.43
CA PHE A 595 26.98 -28.95 -13.70
C PHE A 595 25.80 -29.24 -14.60
N VAL A 596 24.76 -29.82 -13.99
CA VAL A 596 23.45 -30.05 -14.59
C VAL A 596 22.42 -29.41 -13.66
N SER A 597 21.52 -28.58 -14.21
CA SER A 597 20.48 -27.89 -13.46
C SER A 597 19.08 -28.20 -13.98
N VAL A 598 18.18 -28.38 -13.01
CA VAL A 598 16.72 -28.37 -13.17
C VAL A 598 16.20 -27.23 -12.29
N GLY A 599 15.36 -26.36 -12.84
CA GLY A 599 14.76 -25.24 -12.09
C GLY A 599 15.76 -24.19 -11.57
N GLY A 600 16.98 -24.10 -12.12
CA GLY A 600 17.95 -23.04 -11.78
C GLY A 600 18.91 -23.35 -10.63
N SER A 601 18.80 -24.50 -9.96
CA SER A 601 19.80 -24.95 -8.97
C SER A 601 20.87 -25.85 -9.62
N PHE A 602 22.16 -25.61 -9.35
CA PHE A 602 23.27 -26.38 -9.93
C PHE A 602 23.89 -27.34 -8.91
N GLY A 603 23.98 -28.62 -9.25
CA GLY A 603 24.66 -29.65 -8.45
C GLY A 603 25.96 -30.15 -9.10
N THR A 604 26.98 -30.45 -8.29
CA THR A 604 28.27 -31.04 -8.73
C THR A 604 28.21 -32.56 -8.94
N GLY A 605 27.07 -33.20 -8.67
CA GLY A 605 26.89 -34.65 -8.67
C GLY A 605 25.82 -35.14 -9.64
N SER A 606 25.39 -36.39 -9.45
CA SER A 606 24.19 -36.91 -10.12
C SER A 606 22.96 -36.15 -9.63
N THR A 607 22.15 -35.65 -10.55
CA THR A 607 20.83 -35.07 -10.24
C THR A 607 19.76 -36.11 -10.57
N THR A 608 18.74 -36.23 -9.71
CA THR A 608 17.58 -37.09 -9.93
C THR A 608 16.36 -36.22 -10.16
N VAL A 609 15.76 -36.36 -11.34
CA VAL A 609 14.60 -35.61 -11.76
C VAL A 609 13.34 -36.44 -11.49
N THR A 610 12.64 -36.08 -10.40
CA THR A 610 11.42 -36.73 -9.94
C THR A 610 10.16 -36.26 -10.66
N GLU A 611 10.19 -35.07 -11.25
CA GLU A 611 9.09 -34.47 -12.02
C GLU A 611 9.39 -34.45 -13.52
N LYS A 612 8.36 -34.43 -14.38
CA LYS A 612 8.54 -34.39 -15.84
C LYS A 612 9.14 -33.04 -16.26
N ILE A 613 10.43 -33.01 -16.57
CA ILE A 613 11.08 -31.81 -17.13
C ILE A 613 10.98 -31.81 -18.65
N THR A 614 10.65 -30.65 -19.22
CA THR A 614 10.81 -30.38 -20.65
C THR A 614 12.11 -29.65 -20.95
N ARG A 615 12.81 -29.12 -19.93
CA ARG A 615 14.03 -28.32 -20.08
C ARG A 615 15.10 -28.71 -19.05
N LEU A 616 16.34 -28.82 -19.50
CA LEU A 616 17.53 -29.11 -18.70
C LEU A 616 18.63 -28.10 -19.04
N VAL A 617 19.36 -27.59 -18.06
CA VAL A 617 20.45 -26.63 -18.28
C VAL A 617 21.79 -27.29 -17.99
N LEU A 618 22.71 -27.23 -18.95
CA LEU A 618 24.09 -27.68 -18.80
C LEU A 618 25.02 -26.49 -18.63
N GLN A 619 26.04 -26.61 -17.77
CA GLN A 619 27.11 -25.64 -17.67
C GLN A 619 28.47 -26.30 -17.95
N THR A 620 29.24 -25.71 -18.87
CA THR A 620 30.64 -26.05 -19.14
C THR A 620 31.59 -25.19 -18.30
N ASN A 621 32.80 -25.69 -18.05
CA ASN A 621 33.86 -24.98 -17.29
C ASN A 621 34.83 -24.15 -18.15
N VAL A 622 34.55 -24.03 -19.45
CA VAL A 622 35.35 -23.26 -20.41
C VAL A 622 34.38 -22.50 -21.32
N PRO A 623 34.65 -21.20 -21.62
CA PRO A 623 33.86 -20.44 -22.57
C PRO A 623 33.83 -21.09 -23.97
N MET A 624 32.70 -20.98 -24.66
CA MET A 624 32.57 -21.47 -26.03
C MET A 624 33.58 -20.77 -26.96
N PRO A 625 34.36 -21.51 -27.79
CA PRO A 625 35.30 -20.90 -28.72
C PRO A 625 34.59 -19.96 -29.70
N GLN A 626 35.10 -18.74 -29.87
CA GLN A 626 34.53 -17.73 -30.80
C GLN A 626 34.52 -18.18 -32.27
N SER A 627 35.24 -19.24 -32.62
CA SER A 627 35.27 -19.86 -33.96
C SER A 627 34.25 -21.01 -34.15
N ALA A 628 33.42 -21.30 -33.14
CA ALA A 628 32.38 -22.31 -33.24
C ALA A 628 31.17 -21.78 -34.04
N LEU A 629 30.71 -22.56 -35.03
CA LEU A 629 29.54 -22.28 -35.85
C LEU A 629 28.43 -23.34 -35.71
N SER A 630 28.74 -24.51 -35.16
CA SER A 630 27.72 -25.45 -34.68
C SER A 630 28.17 -26.18 -33.43
N LEU A 631 27.19 -26.75 -32.72
CA LEU A 631 27.34 -27.43 -31.45
C LEU A 631 26.61 -28.77 -31.50
N ASP A 632 27.32 -29.86 -31.23
CA ASP A 632 26.73 -31.20 -31.03
C ASP A 632 26.74 -31.51 -29.53
N VAL A 633 25.55 -31.71 -28.98
CA VAL A 633 25.35 -32.11 -27.58
C VAL A 633 24.90 -33.56 -27.56
N ARG A 634 25.68 -34.40 -26.88
CA ARG A 634 25.53 -35.85 -26.88
C ARG A 634 25.25 -36.35 -25.47
N TYR A 635 24.24 -37.20 -25.33
CA TYR A 635 23.96 -37.94 -24.11
C TYR A 635 24.41 -39.40 -24.27
N THR A 636 25.24 -39.87 -23.33
CA THR A 636 25.77 -41.24 -23.27
C THR A 636 25.60 -41.76 -21.83
N PRO A 637 24.50 -42.48 -21.53
CA PRO A 637 24.23 -42.94 -20.17
C PRO A 637 25.28 -43.94 -19.67
N GLY A 638 25.53 -43.91 -18.36
CA GLY A 638 26.46 -44.83 -17.70
C GLY A 638 26.04 -46.30 -17.83
N MET A 639 26.94 -47.12 -18.36
CA MET A 639 26.84 -48.59 -18.53
C MET A 639 25.85 -49.12 -19.59
N GLY A 640 26.41 -49.60 -20.70
CA GLY A 640 25.94 -50.78 -21.44
C GLY A 640 24.76 -50.64 -22.41
N ASN A 641 23.91 -49.63 -22.27
CA ASN A 641 22.67 -49.52 -23.06
C ASN A 641 22.83 -48.73 -24.36
N SER A 642 22.21 -49.21 -25.44
CA SER A 642 22.37 -48.71 -26.82
C SER A 642 21.68 -47.36 -27.13
N ASN A 643 21.12 -46.68 -26.13
CA ASN A 643 20.29 -45.49 -26.32
C ASN A 643 21.14 -44.21 -26.30
N ARG A 644 21.93 -44.01 -27.36
CA ARG A 644 22.64 -42.76 -27.60
C ARG A 644 21.67 -41.73 -28.19
N LEU A 645 21.50 -40.60 -27.51
CA LEU A 645 20.75 -39.45 -27.99
C LEU A 645 21.73 -38.34 -28.42
N THR A 646 21.38 -37.60 -29.47
CA THR A 646 22.21 -36.54 -30.06
C THR A 646 21.35 -35.39 -30.53
N GLY A 647 21.70 -34.16 -30.19
CA GLY A 647 21.07 -32.93 -30.67
C GLY A 647 22.13 -31.97 -31.21
N GLU A 648 21.85 -31.34 -32.36
CA GLU A 648 22.74 -30.37 -33.01
C GLU A 648 22.08 -28.98 -33.03
N ALA A 649 22.83 -27.94 -32.69
CA ALA A 649 22.45 -26.54 -32.87
C ALA A 649 23.42 -25.83 -33.81
N THR A 650 22.89 -24.96 -34.67
CA THR A 650 23.69 -24.04 -35.49
C THR A 650 23.78 -22.70 -34.77
N LEU A 651 25.01 -22.22 -34.57
CA LEU A 651 25.27 -20.91 -33.98
C LEU A 651 25.15 -19.87 -35.11
N GLN A 652 24.17 -18.97 -35.04
CA GLN A 652 24.05 -17.91 -36.02
C GLN A 652 25.18 -16.89 -35.86
N ASP A 653 25.89 -16.65 -36.97
CA ASP A 653 26.92 -15.62 -37.07
C ASP A 653 26.28 -14.23 -36.91
N SER A 654 26.81 -13.39 -36.03
CA SER A 654 26.21 -12.10 -35.64
C SER A 654 26.49 -10.97 -36.64
N GLY A 655 26.56 -11.33 -37.92
CA GLY A 655 26.77 -10.43 -39.05
C GLY A 655 25.60 -9.47 -39.30
N THR A 656 25.94 -8.27 -39.79
CA THR A 656 25.01 -7.18 -40.13
C THR A 656 23.74 -7.63 -40.86
N PRO A 657 22.54 -7.13 -40.48
CA PRO A 657 21.28 -7.55 -41.07
C PRO A 657 21.20 -7.15 -42.56
N ALA A 658 20.91 -8.13 -43.41
CA ALA A 658 20.63 -7.89 -44.82
C ALA A 658 19.31 -7.12 -44.98
N GLN A 659 19.27 -6.20 -45.96
CA GLN A 659 18.00 -5.70 -46.49
C GLN A 659 17.31 -6.83 -47.26
N GLU A 660 16.24 -7.40 -46.69
CA GLU A 660 15.26 -8.16 -47.46
C GLU A 660 14.03 -7.28 -47.78
N ASP A 661 13.45 -7.52 -48.95
CA ASP A 661 12.40 -6.69 -49.54
C ASP A 661 11.11 -6.67 -48.72
N ARG A 662 10.57 -5.46 -48.51
CA ARG A 662 9.29 -5.25 -47.83
C ARG A 662 8.10 -5.71 -48.70
N ALA A 663 7.74 -6.98 -48.61
CA ALA A 663 6.41 -7.43 -48.98
C ALA A 663 5.37 -6.78 -48.04
N GLY A 664 4.47 -5.97 -48.60
CA GLY A 664 3.57 -5.13 -47.81
C GLY A 664 2.56 -5.93 -46.96
N PHE A 665 2.49 -5.62 -45.66
CA PHE A 665 1.44 -6.09 -44.76
C PHE A 665 0.06 -5.62 -45.25
N ARG A 666 -0.70 -6.52 -45.87
CA ARG A 666 -2.16 -6.34 -46.03
C ARG A 666 -2.84 -6.69 -44.71
N GLY A 667 -3.69 -5.78 -44.24
CA GLY A 667 -4.37 -5.87 -42.94
C GLY A 667 -5.13 -7.19 -42.73
N ILE A 668 -5.25 -7.59 -41.46
CA ILE A 668 -6.02 -8.76 -41.02
C ILE A 668 -7.49 -8.35 -40.96
N SER A 669 -8.35 -9.13 -41.62
CA SER A 669 -9.80 -9.01 -41.50
C SER A 669 -10.28 -9.75 -40.26
N VAL A 670 -11.18 -9.13 -39.50
CA VAL A 670 -11.74 -9.67 -38.26
C VAL A 670 -13.26 -9.70 -38.38
N GLU A 671 -13.85 -10.86 -38.13
CA GLU A 671 -15.29 -11.04 -37.92
C GLU A 671 -15.54 -11.23 -36.42
N ALA A 672 -16.58 -10.61 -35.85
CA ALA A 672 -16.82 -10.61 -34.41
C ALA A 672 -18.29 -10.89 -34.10
N ARG A 673 -18.55 -11.81 -33.17
CA ARG A 673 -19.91 -12.21 -32.76
C ARG A 673 -20.00 -12.45 -31.26
N PHE A 674 -21.14 -12.09 -30.66
CA PHE A 674 -21.48 -12.58 -29.32
C PHE A 674 -21.78 -14.09 -29.38
N VAL A 675 -21.22 -14.84 -28.44
CA VAL A 675 -21.54 -16.25 -28.18
C VAL A 675 -22.64 -16.34 -27.11
N ASP A 676 -22.59 -15.44 -26.13
CA ASP A 676 -23.60 -15.18 -25.12
C ASP A 676 -23.47 -13.69 -24.67
N PRO A 677 -24.29 -13.15 -23.75
CA PRO A 677 -24.22 -11.75 -23.35
C PRO A 677 -22.88 -11.27 -22.76
N ARG A 678 -22.00 -12.16 -22.30
CA ARG A 678 -20.67 -11.82 -21.73
C ARG A 678 -19.52 -12.24 -22.64
N THR A 679 -19.73 -13.17 -23.57
CA THR A 679 -18.66 -13.75 -24.38
C THR A 679 -18.69 -13.26 -25.83
N VAL A 680 -17.60 -12.65 -26.31
CA VAL A 680 -17.41 -12.27 -27.73
C VAL A 680 -16.33 -13.14 -28.37
N ARG A 681 -16.62 -13.76 -29.51
CA ARG A 681 -15.63 -14.51 -30.31
C ARG A 681 -15.26 -13.72 -31.56
N LEU A 682 -13.96 -13.50 -31.73
CA LEU A 682 -13.34 -12.91 -32.91
C LEU A 682 -12.78 -14.03 -33.79
N SER A 683 -13.17 -14.09 -35.05
CA SER A 683 -12.55 -14.96 -36.06
C SER A 683 -11.69 -14.12 -37.01
N LEU A 684 -10.42 -14.50 -37.14
CA LEU A 684 -9.39 -13.82 -37.93
C LEU A 684 -9.22 -14.49 -39.31
N ASP A 685 -8.95 -13.70 -40.36
CA ASP A 685 -8.73 -14.25 -41.71
C ASP A 685 -7.48 -15.16 -41.85
N ARG A 686 -6.56 -15.07 -40.87
CA ARG A 686 -5.35 -15.88 -40.71
C ARG A 686 -5.04 -16.09 -39.23
N PRO A 687 -4.38 -17.19 -38.83
CA PRO A 687 -4.04 -17.42 -37.43
C PRO A 687 -2.93 -16.46 -36.96
N LEU A 688 -2.90 -16.19 -35.66
CA LEU A 688 -1.83 -15.38 -35.04
C LEU A 688 -0.52 -16.18 -35.06
N ALA A 689 0.52 -15.60 -35.68
CA ALA A 689 1.84 -16.21 -35.75
C ALA A 689 2.60 -16.04 -34.44
N HIS A 690 3.30 -17.10 -34.02
CA HIS A 690 4.07 -17.15 -32.78
C HIS A 690 5.24 -16.14 -32.80
N SER A 691 5.22 -15.13 -31.93
CA SER A 691 6.47 -14.51 -31.46
C SER A 691 7.10 -15.46 -30.44
N GLY A 692 8.37 -15.78 -30.61
CA GLY A 692 9.03 -16.81 -29.80
C GLY A 692 9.32 -16.38 -28.36
N GLY A 693 8.88 -17.19 -27.40
CA GLY A 693 9.21 -17.05 -25.98
C GLY A 693 8.01 -17.35 -25.07
N PRO A 694 8.12 -18.26 -24.09
CA PRO A 694 7.10 -18.42 -23.06
C PRO A 694 7.10 -17.22 -22.11
N LEU A 695 5.91 -16.84 -21.62
CA LEU A 695 5.78 -16.01 -20.43
C LEU A 695 6.25 -16.83 -19.21
N PRO A 696 7.22 -16.34 -18.42
CA PRO A 696 7.66 -17.07 -17.24
C PRO A 696 6.65 -16.89 -16.09
N PHE A 697 5.99 -17.98 -15.70
CA PHE A 697 5.70 -18.20 -14.27
C PHE A 697 6.99 -18.68 -13.62
N VAL A 698 7.51 -17.94 -12.65
CA VAL A 698 8.66 -18.30 -11.82
C VAL A 698 8.36 -17.86 -10.40
N ASP A 699 8.33 -18.80 -9.46
CA ASP A 699 8.50 -18.50 -8.04
C ASP A 699 9.88 -17.86 -7.84
N SER A 700 9.93 -16.65 -7.29
CA SER A 700 11.18 -15.92 -7.11
C SER A 700 11.34 -15.37 -5.68
N GLU A 701 11.59 -16.27 -4.73
CA GLU A 701 12.56 -15.93 -3.69
C GLU A 701 13.96 -15.86 -4.32
N LYS A 702 14.79 -14.92 -3.83
CA LYS A 702 16.16 -14.56 -4.25
C LYS A 702 16.27 -13.54 -5.39
N HIS A 703 16.54 -12.31 -4.99
CA HIS A 703 16.92 -11.21 -5.87
C HIS A 703 18.34 -11.37 -6.40
N VAL A 704 18.51 -11.15 -7.71
CA VAL A 704 19.81 -10.84 -8.34
C VAL A 704 19.60 -9.58 -9.19
N ALA A 705 20.12 -8.45 -8.71
CA ALA A 705 20.16 -7.20 -9.46
C ALA A 705 21.50 -7.07 -10.23
N PRO A 706 21.51 -6.53 -11.47
CA PRO A 706 22.71 -6.46 -12.28
C PRO A 706 23.60 -5.26 -11.94
N SER A 707 24.91 -5.48 -12.00
CA SER A 707 25.96 -4.47 -11.78
C SER A 707 26.25 -3.60 -13.02
N GLY A 708 26.68 -2.35 -12.83
CA GLY A 708 27.74 -1.80 -13.70
C GLY A 708 27.75 -0.31 -14.04
N SER A 709 28.98 0.22 -14.11
CA SER A 709 29.38 1.44 -14.82
C SER A 709 30.81 1.24 -15.39
N MET A 710 31.46 2.11 -16.16
CA MET A 710 31.21 3.52 -16.52
C MET A 710 31.82 3.83 -17.90
N LEU A 711 31.39 4.93 -18.54
CA LEU A 711 32.17 5.74 -19.51
C LEU A 711 32.91 5.06 -20.70
N ASN A 712 32.19 4.74 -21.78
CA ASN A 712 32.47 5.18 -23.17
C ASN A 712 31.48 4.55 -24.18
N PRO A 713 31.21 5.15 -25.36
CA PRO A 713 30.03 4.82 -26.16
C PRO A 713 30.20 3.56 -27.04
N VAL A 714 29.48 2.49 -26.69
CA VAL A 714 29.27 1.34 -27.58
C VAL A 714 27.84 1.38 -28.12
N ARG A 715 27.67 1.41 -29.46
CA ARG A 715 26.37 1.32 -30.11
C ARG A 715 25.82 -0.12 -29.98
N GLY A 716 24.76 -0.30 -29.20
CA GLY A 716 24.00 -1.55 -29.09
C GLY A 716 22.54 -1.36 -29.51
N THR A 717 21.99 -2.33 -30.24
CA THR A 717 20.64 -2.26 -30.83
C THR A 717 19.57 -2.64 -29.81
N LEU A 718 18.57 -1.78 -29.59
CA LEU A 718 17.38 -2.09 -28.78
C LEU A 718 16.53 -3.20 -29.45
N GLY A 719 16.31 -4.29 -28.73
CA GLY A 719 15.41 -5.37 -29.13
C GLY A 719 13.98 -5.13 -28.63
N PHE A 720 13.00 -5.16 -29.53
CA PHE A 720 11.60 -4.92 -29.20
C PHE A 720 10.91 -6.16 -28.61
N ARG A 721 10.01 -5.96 -27.65
CA ARG A 721 8.98 -6.92 -27.20
C ARG A 721 7.64 -6.19 -27.16
N GLY A 722 6.55 -6.85 -27.58
CA GLY A 722 5.22 -6.25 -27.58
C GLY A 722 4.14 -7.29 -27.26
N ALA A 723 3.23 -6.92 -26.37
CA ALA A 723 2.01 -7.67 -26.06
C ALA A 723 0.85 -7.19 -26.94
N VAL A 724 -0.15 -8.05 -27.14
CA VAL A 724 -1.39 -7.70 -27.87
C VAL A 724 -2.51 -7.48 -26.85
N THR A 725 -2.85 -6.21 -26.60
CA THR A 725 -4.00 -5.84 -25.76
C THR A 725 -5.23 -5.65 -26.64
N ALA A 726 -6.27 -6.48 -26.49
CA ALA A 726 -7.54 -6.31 -27.19
C ALA A 726 -8.60 -5.78 -26.21
N GLY A 727 -9.25 -4.65 -26.55
CA GLY A 727 -10.21 -3.99 -25.65
C GLY A 727 -11.65 -4.02 -26.18
N LEU A 728 -12.59 -4.31 -25.27
CA LEU A 728 -14.01 -4.03 -25.45
C LEU A 728 -14.34 -2.62 -24.93
N SER A 729 -15.49 -2.06 -25.36
CA SER A 729 -16.00 -0.78 -24.85
C SER A 729 -16.09 -0.74 -23.32
N PRO A 730 -15.76 0.39 -22.64
CA PRO A 730 -15.77 0.52 -21.17
C PRO A 730 -17.14 0.30 -20.51
N THR A 731 -18.21 0.13 -21.29
CA THR A 731 -19.55 -0.23 -20.81
C THR A 731 -19.66 -1.68 -20.34
N LEU A 732 -18.68 -2.55 -20.65
CA LEU A 732 -18.73 -3.99 -20.36
C LEU A 732 -17.87 -4.43 -19.16
N GLY A 733 -16.98 -3.57 -18.64
CA GLY A 733 -16.07 -3.94 -17.55
C GLY A 733 -14.89 -4.80 -18.00
N ASP A 734 -14.19 -5.39 -17.04
CA ASP A 734 -12.96 -6.17 -17.28
C ASP A 734 -13.18 -7.31 -18.27
N THR A 735 -12.20 -7.52 -19.14
CA THR A 735 -12.25 -8.52 -20.22
C THR A 735 -11.06 -9.47 -20.14
N VAL A 736 -11.33 -10.77 -19.98
CA VAL A 736 -10.32 -11.83 -20.05
C VAL A 736 -10.22 -12.33 -21.50
N VAL A 737 -9.00 -12.56 -22.00
CA VAL A 737 -8.74 -12.99 -23.38
C VAL A 737 -8.22 -14.42 -23.40
N GLU A 738 -8.92 -15.30 -24.11
CA GLU A 738 -8.55 -16.70 -24.33
C GLU A 738 -8.31 -16.97 -25.82
N TYR A 739 -7.19 -17.61 -26.15
CA TYR A 739 -6.95 -18.17 -27.48
C TYR A 739 -5.94 -19.32 -27.42
N GLU A 740 -6.09 -20.31 -28.31
CA GLU A 740 -5.06 -21.33 -28.53
C GLU A 740 -3.99 -20.81 -29.51
N PRO A 741 -2.69 -21.02 -29.25
CA PRO A 741 -1.63 -20.67 -30.20
C PRO A 741 -1.83 -21.33 -31.58
N GLY A 742 -1.84 -20.52 -32.64
CA GLY A 742 -2.14 -20.97 -34.00
C GLY A 742 -3.63 -21.06 -34.36
N SER A 743 -4.54 -20.75 -33.42
CA SER A 743 -5.96 -20.59 -33.71
C SER A 743 -6.24 -19.34 -34.57
N ARG A 744 -7.35 -19.37 -35.30
CA ARG A 744 -7.96 -18.19 -35.93
C ARG A 744 -8.99 -17.52 -35.03
N ASP A 745 -9.38 -18.16 -33.94
CA ASP A 745 -10.41 -17.70 -33.03
C ASP A 745 -9.81 -17.20 -31.72
N VAL A 746 -10.27 -16.02 -31.30
CA VAL A 746 -9.96 -15.40 -30.00
C VAL A 746 -11.28 -15.17 -29.27
N THR A 747 -11.37 -15.59 -28.02
CA THR A 747 -12.55 -15.41 -27.15
C THR A 747 -12.27 -14.32 -26.12
N LEU A 748 -13.25 -13.44 -25.91
CA LEU A 748 -13.22 -12.34 -24.96
C LEU A 748 -14.36 -12.53 -23.95
N HIS A 749 -14.04 -12.69 -22.67
CA HIS A 749 -15.00 -12.89 -21.58
C HIS A 749 -15.14 -11.62 -20.75
N SER A 750 -16.35 -11.07 -20.68
CA SER A 750 -16.67 -9.80 -20.03
C SER A 750 -17.25 -9.97 -18.62
N SER A 751 -16.81 -9.15 -17.66
CA SER A 751 -17.35 -9.18 -16.29
C SER A 751 -18.80 -8.68 -16.21
N ARG A 752 -19.28 -7.86 -17.16
CA ARG A 752 -20.69 -7.42 -17.25
C ARG A 752 -21.36 -7.88 -18.56
N PRO A 753 -22.67 -8.20 -18.54
CA PRO A 753 -23.41 -8.58 -19.74
C PRO A 753 -23.70 -7.38 -20.65
N ALA A 754 -23.65 -7.60 -21.96
CA ALA A 754 -23.97 -6.61 -22.98
C ALA A 754 -25.46 -6.23 -22.96
N ALA A 755 -25.71 -4.93 -23.10
CA ALA A 755 -27.06 -4.39 -23.16
C ALA A 755 -27.70 -4.72 -24.52
N ALA A 756 -28.87 -5.35 -24.51
CA ALA A 756 -29.60 -5.68 -25.74
C ALA A 756 -29.85 -4.41 -26.58
N SER A 757 -29.62 -4.49 -27.89
CA SER A 757 -29.69 -3.36 -28.85
C SER A 757 -28.59 -2.28 -28.76
N ALA A 758 -27.63 -2.39 -27.83
CA ALA A 758 -26.46 -1.50 -27.86
C ALA A 758 -25.48 -1.92 -28.97
N THR A 759 -24.79 -0.94 -29.56
CA THR A 759 -23.70 -1.20 -30.50
C THR A 759 -22.38 -1.18 -29.75
N HIS A 760 -21.66 -2.30 -29.75
CA HIS A 760 -20.36 -2.42 -29.09
C HIS A 760 -19.24 -2.40 -30.12
N HIS A 761 -18.13 -1.74 -29.77
CA HIS A 761 -16.93 -1.64 -30.58
C HIS A 761 -15.81 -2.48 -29.98
N VAL A 762 -15.07 -3.18 -30.85
CA VAL A 762 -13.85 -3.92 -30.52
C VAL A 762 -12.68 -3.18 -31.16
N VAL A 763 -11.65 -2.85 -30.37
CA VAL A 763 -10.48 -2.11 -30.87
C VAL A 763 -9.22 -2.96 -30.68
N LEU A 764 -8.49 -3.14 -31.78
CA LEU A 764 -7.14 -3.70 -31.80
C LEU A 764 -6.14 -2.54 -32.02
N PRO A 765 -5.30 -2.19 -31.04
CA PRO A 765 -4.34 -1.10 -31.18
C PRO A 765 -3.20 -1.51 -32.14
N PRO A 766 -2.63 -0.55 -32.90
CA PRO A 766 -1.41 -0.79 -33.65
C PRO A 766 -0.22 -0.94 -32.70
N GLY A 767 0.68 -1.90 -32.97
CA GLY A 767 1.96 -1.97 -32.27
C GLY A 767 2.81 -0.72 -32.51
N ASN A 768 3.44 -0.20 -31.45
CA ASN A 768 4.17 1.08 -31.46
C ASN A 768 5.44 1.05 -32.33
N ALA A 769 5.28 1.30 -33.64
CA ALA A 769 6.38 1.47 -34.59
C ALA A 769 6.02 2.32 -35.82
N LEU A 770 5.39 3.50 -35.64
CA LEU A 770 5.15 4.47 -36.72
C LEU A 770 5.37 5.92 -36.28
N THR A 771 6.63 6.37 -36.31
CA THR A 771 6.94 7.80 -36.39
C THR A 771 6.87 8.27 -37.85
N SER A 772 6.09 9.33 -38.11
CA SER A 772 6.14 10.16 -39.34
C SER A 772 5.88 9.47 -40.70
N ILE A 773 4.60 9.29 -41.09
CA ILE A 773 4.11 9.59 -42.45
C ILE A 773 2.66 10.12 -42.36
N SER A 774 2.35 11.26 -42.99
CA SER A 774 0.98 11.75 -43.16
C SER A 774 0.29 11.11 -44.38
N ASN A 775 -1.05 10.95 -44.31
CA ASN A 775 -1.96 10.40 -45.34
C ASN A 775 -2.18 8.86 -45.36
N TYR A 776 -2.95 8.33 -44.40
CA TYR A 776 -3.85 7.19 -44.63
C TYR A 776 -5.15 7.37 -43.85
N GLY A 777 -6.28 6.93 -44.42
CA GLY A 777 -7.61 7.03 -43.80
C GLY A 777 -7.83 6.03 -42.66
N PRO A 778 -8.93 6.17 -41.88
CA PRO A 778 -9.14 5.41 -40.65
C PRO A 778 -9.26 3.90 -40.88
N LEU A 779 -8.66 3.14 -39.96
CA LEU A 779 -8.76 1.68 -39.88
C LEU A 779 -10.22 1.23 -39.68
N ARG A 780 -10.55 0.03 -40.16
CA ARG A 780 -11.93 -0.50 -40.12
C ARG A 780 -12.34 -0.87 -38.68
N LEU A 781 -13.33 -0.18 -38.13
CA LEU A 781 -14.06 -0.66 -36.95
C LEU A 781 -14.98 -1.82 -37.35
N ALA A 782 -15.01 -2.88 -36.55
CA ALA A 782 -16.13 -3.79 -36.49
C ALA A 782 -17.15 -3.25 -35.46
N ALA A 783 -18.41 -3.16 -35.85
CA ALA A 783 -19.52 -2.77 -34.98
C ALA A 783 -20.46 -3.95 -34.86
N ILE A 784 -20.77 -4.35 -33.62
CA ILE A 784 -21.65 -5.50 -33.33
C ILE A 784 -22.92 -4.99 -32.67
N GLN A 785 -24.08 -5.34 -33.21
CA GLN A 785 -25.37 -5.18 -32.53
C GLN A 785 -25.77 -6.52 -31.92
N GLY A 786 -26.19 -6.50 -30.65
CA GLY A 786 -26.76 -7.69 -30.00
C GLY A 786 -28.19 -7.95 -30.48
N GLU A 787 -28.38 -8.94 -31.37
CA GLU A 787 -29.71 -9.34 -31.84
C GLU A 787 -30.42 -10.29 -30.85
N GLY A 788 -31.73 -10.06 -30.66
CA GLY A 788 -32.68 -11.17 -30.69
C GLY A 788 -32.98 -11.97 -29.41
N TYR A 789 -33.25 -11.34 -28.26
CA TYR A 789 -34.04 -11.99 -27.19
C TYR A 789 -35.49 -11.49 -27.19
N SER A 790 -36.37 -12.20 -27.90
CA SER A 790 -37.81 -11.92 -27.92
C SER A 790 -38.56 -12.78 -26.90
N GLY A 791 -38.79 -12.24 -25.70
CA GLY A 791 -39.67 -12.78 -24.66
C GLY A 791 -40.55 -11.66 -24.08
N PRO A 792 -41.80 -11.94 -23.67
CA PRO A 792 -42.78 -10.88 -23.39
C PRO A 792 -42.43 -10.07 -22.13
N LEU A 793 -42.54 -8.75 -22.25
CA LEU A 793 -42.43 -7.81 -21.13
C LEU A 793 -43.51 -8.09 -20.08
N LEU A 794 -43.08 -8.39 -18.86
CA LEU A 794 -43.85 -8.16 -17.64
C LEU A 794 -43.16 -7.08 -16.79
N PRO A 795 -43.91 -6.28 -16.02
CA PRO A 795 -43.44 -4.98 -15.55
C PRO A 795 -42.40 -5.08 -14.42
N ARG A 796 -41.63 -3.99 -14.26
CA ARG A 796 -40.70 -3.78 -13.14
C ARG A 796 -41.34 -4.17 -11.80
N GLY A 797 -40.66 -5.05 -11.07
CA GLY A 797 -40.94 -5.41 -9.69
C GLY A 797 -39.61 -5.60 -8.97
N ASP A 798 -39.46 -4.87 -7.88
CA ASP A 798 -38.25 -4.67 -7.10
C ASP A 798 -37.64 -5.97 -6.55
N LEU A 799 -36.31 -6.03 -6.43
CA LEU A 799 -35.62 -6.82 -5.40
C LEU A 799 -34.16 -6.33 -5.21
N ALA A 800 -34.04 -5.15 -4.60
CA ALA A 800 -32.82 -4.69 -3.95
C ALA A 800 -33.22 -4.03 -2.61
N ALA A 801 -33.64 -4.85 -1.65
CA ALA A 801 -33.97 -4.41 -0.31
C ALA A 801 -32.70 -4.23 0.53
N SER A 802 -31.88 -3.24 0.18
CA SER A 802 -31.14 -2.53 1.22
C SER A 802 -32.15 -1.74 2.04
N ASN A 803 -31.92 -1.61 3.36
CA ASN A 803 -32.75 -0.77 4.21
C ASN A 803 -32.48 0.70 3.88
N MET A 804 -33.06 1.21 2.79
CA MET A 804 -33.17 2.65 2.57
C MET A 804 -33.93 3.24 3.74
N ASP A 805 -33.28 4.12 4.49
CA ASP A 805 -33.90 4.82 5.59
C ASP A 805 -34.94 5.81 5.04
N THR A 806 -36.18 5.34 4.98
CA THR A 806 -37.35 6.06 4.48
C THR A 806 -37.81 7.21 5.38
N SER A 807 -37.16 7.43 6.54
CA SER A 807 -37.49 8.55 7.42
C SER A 807 -36.74 9.82 6.99
N GLY A 808 -37.48 10.84 6.56
CA GLY A 808 -36.92 12.17 6.36
C GLY A 808 -36.53 12.82 7.70
N PRO A 809 -35.67 13.87 7.69
CA PRO A 809 -35.21 14.53 8.91
C PRO A 809 -36.40 14.95 9.78
N ARG A 810 -36.24 14.83 11.10
CA ARG A 810 -37.21 15.33 12.08
C ARG A 810 -36.61 16.52 12.82
N ILE A 811 -37.45 17.47 13.21
CA ILE A 811 -37.01 18.52 14.15
C ILE A 811 -36.75 17.84 15.50
N LEU A 812 -35.49 17.89 15.96
CA LEU A 812 -35.07 17.40 17.27
C LEU A 812 -35.33 18.46 18.35
N SER A 813 -34.98 19.72 18.06
CA SER A 813 -35.23 20.86 18.93
C SER A 813 -35.22 22.17 18.14
N ALA A 814 -35.73 23.25 18.74
CA ALA A 814 -35.46 24.60 18.28
C ALA A 814 -35.40 25.58 19.46
N TYR A 815 -34.62 26.65 19.33
CA TYR A 815 -34.46 27.68 20.34
C TYR A 815 -34.10 29.04 19.72
N ILE A 816 -34.36 30.12 20.45
CA ILE A 816 -33.95 31.48 20.07
C ILE A 816 -32.65 31.80 20.79
N ASP A 817 -31.54 31.96 20.07
CA ASP A 817 -30.31 32.50 20.66
C ASP A 817 -30.36 34.04 20.59
N THR A 818 -30.74 34.63 21.71
CA THR A 818 -30.90 36.07 21.87
C THR A 818 -29.59 36.85 21.76
N ARG A 819 -28.43 36.17 21.82
CA ARG A 819 -27.10 36.81 21.72
C ARG A 819 -26.71 37.13 20.29
N ILE A 820 -27.06 36.24 19.36
CA ILE A 820 -26.75 36.38 17.93
C ILE A 820 -27.97 36.75 17.09
N SER A 821 -29.14 36.96 17.72
CA SER A 821 -30.40 37.24 17.03
C SER A 821 -30.71 36.17 15.98
N SER A 822 -30.69 34.89 16.40
CA SER A 822 -31.07 33.76 15.54
C SER A 822 -32.13 32.87 16.19
N PHE A 823 -32.91 32.21 15.33
CA PHE A 823 -33.79 31.10 15.66
C PHE A 823 -33.13 29.83 15.10
N ALA A 824 -32.53 29.02 15.97
CA ALA A 824 -31.84 27.79 15.59
C ALA A 824 -32.83 26.61 15.57
N ILE A 825 -32.78 25.81 14.51
CA ILE A 825 -33.53 24.56 14.35
C ILE A 825 -32.52 23.43 14.22
N VAL A 826 -32.64 22.41 15.07
CA VAL A 826 -31.79 21.22 15.06
C VAL A 826 -32.62 20.04 14.54
N PHE A 827 -32.05 19.27 13.62
CA PHE A 827 -32.67 18.11 12.98
C PHE A 827 -32.01 16.81 13.42
N THR A 828 -32.72 15.69 13.27
CA THR A 828 -32.17 14.34 13.53
C THR A 828 -31.20 13.85 12.45
N LYS A 829 -31.19 14.51 11.28
CA LYS A 829 -30.38 14.20 10.09
C LYS A 829 -30.05 15.49 9.34
N PRO A 830 -28.99 15.53 8.52
CA PRO A 830 -28.69 16.70 7.70
C PRO A 830 -29.80 16.99 6.68
N LEU A 831 -29.81 18.23 6.18
CA LEU A 831 -30.72 18.70 5.14
C LEU A 831 -30.03 18.67 3.79
N ASP A 832 -30.80 18.34 2.75
CA ASP A 832 -30.38 18.57 1.37
C ASP A 832 -30.20 20.08 1.14
N ALA A 833 -28.96 20.48 0.86
CA ALA A 833 -28.59 21.87 0.63
C ALA A 833 -29.26 22.46 -0.62
N GLU A 834 -29.61 21.67 -1.63
CA GLU A 834 -30.34 22.13 -2.82
C GLU A 834 -31.81 22.43 -2.53
N SER A 835 -32.38 21.85 -1.47
CA SER A 835 -33.77 22.12 -1.05
C SER A 835 -33.95 23.49 -0.37
N LEU A 836 -32.87 24.11 0.13
CA LEU A 836 -32.90 25.34 0.92
C LEU A 836 -33.07 26.66 0.12
N PRO A 837 -32.42 26.88 -1.05
CA PRO A 837 -32.55 28.13 -1.83
C PRO A 837 -33.98 28.52 -2.22
N SER A 838 -34.90 27.55 -2.25
CA SER A 838 -36.32 27.76 -2.56
C SER A 838 -37.22 27.95 -1.33
N ALA A 839 -36.68 27.79 -0.12
CA ALA A 839 -37.44 27.71 1.13
C ALA A 839 -37.72 29.10 1.74
N GLN A 840 -39.01 29.45 1.86
CA GLN A 840 -39.45 30.63 2.62
C GLN A 840 -39.80 30.25 4.07
N PHE A 841 -38.84 30.39 4.98
CA PHE A 841 -39.08 30.23 6.42
C PHE A 841 -39.94 31.36 6.98
N ARG A 842 -40.86 31.03 7.89
CA ARG A 842 -41.76 32.01 8.51
C ARG A 842 -41.70 31.96 10.02
N ILE A 843 -41.10 32.98 10.65
CA ILE A 843 -41.06 33.10 12.12
C ILE A 843 -42.18 34.04 12.57
N THR A 844 -43.09 33.54 13.43
CA THR A 844 -44.29 34.27 13.87
C THR A 844 -44.31 34.38 15.40
N PRO A 845 -44.39 35.58 16.00
CA PRO A 845 -44.58 35.73 17.45
C PRO A 845 -45.95 35.19 17.89
N SER A 846 -46.03 34.50 19.04
CA SER A 846 -47.30 34.00 19.55
C SER A 846 -48.24 35.17 19.88
N GLY A 847 -49.49 35.07 19.40
CA GLY A 847 -50.48 36.14 19.50
C GLY A 847 -50.33 37.29 18.47
N SER A 848 -49.33 37.27 17.57
CA SER A 848 -49.22 38.23 16.47
C SER A 848 -49.69 37.63 15.14
N THR A 849 -50.51 38.36 14.39
CA THR A 849 -50.95 37.97 13.04
C THR A 849 -50.14 38.62 11.92
N GLU A 850 -49.23 39.56 12.22
CA GLU A 850 -48.84 40.60 11.25
C GLU A 850 -47.34 40.71 10.92
N ASN A 851 -46.43 40.01 11.62
CA ASN A 851 -45.00 40.08 11.32
C ASN A 851 -44.51 38.83 10.57
N MET A 852 -44.36 38.95 9.25
CA MET A 852 -43.58 38.01 8.43
C MET A 852 -42.15 38.51 8.30
N PHE A 853 -41.20 37.84 8.94
CA PHE A 853 -39.78 38.03 8.68
C PHE A 853 -39.30 37.04 7.61
N ASN A 854 -38.96 37.55 6.43
CA ASN A 854 -38.11 36.84 5.47
C ASN A 854 -36.66 36.93 5.97
N GLY A 855 -36.29 36.05 6.89
CA GLY A 855 -34.94 35.99 7.44
C GLY A 855 -33.95 35.35 6.46
N PHE A 856 -32.71 35.83 6.46
CA PHE A 856 -31.59 35.06 5.88
C PHE A 856 -31.34 33.83 6.75
N TYR A 857 -31.03 32.69 6.12
CA TYR A 857 -30.64 31.48 6.83
C TYR A 857 -29.15 31.20 6.65
N GLY A 858 -28.52 30.66 7.70
CA GLY A 858 -27.21 30.02 7.66
C GLY A 858 -27.39 28.52 7.77
N TYR A 859 -26.89 27.79 6.77
CA TYR A 859 -26.78 26.34 6.79
C TYR A 859 -25.39 25.94 6.30
N ILE A 860 -24.80 24.94 6.94
CA ILE A 860 -23.54 24.31 6.53
C ILE A 860 -23.93 22.91 6.04
N PRO A 861 -23.59 22.48 4.81
CA PRO A 861 -23.86 21.12 4.34
C PRO A 861 -23.37 20.05 5.34
N GLY A 862 -24.11 18.94 5.48
CA GLY A 862 -23.85 17.92 6.52
C GLY A 862 -24.22 18.33 7.96
N SER A 863 -24.53 19.61 8.23
CA SER A 863 -24.92 20.06 9.57
C SER A 863 -26.32 19.57 9.97
N LEU A 864 -26.49 19.26 11.24
CA LEU A 864 -27.82 19.06 11.85
C LEU A 864 -28.51 20.37 12.21
N ARG A 865 -27.85 21.53 12.07
CA ARG A 865 -28.33 22.84 12.54
C ARG A 865 -28.56 23.81 11.39
N LEU A 866 -29.73 24.45 11.42
CA LEU A 866 -30.11 25.58 10.56
C LEU A 866 -30.34 26.81 11.44
N ASP A 867 -29.62 27.90 11.19
CA ASP A 867 -29.83 29.18 11.86
C ASP A 867 -30.65 30.12 10.98
N LEU A 868 -31.80 30.59 11.48
CA LEU A 868 -32.58 31.63 10.83
C LEU A 868 -32.28 32.98 11.50
N GLN A 869 -31.78 33.97 10.77
CA GLN A 869 -31.59 35.32 11.33
C GLN A 869 -32.93 35.94 11.69
N TYR A 870 -33.04 36.39 12.94
CA TYR A 870 -34.27 36.83 13.57
C TYR A 870 -33.97 38.03 14.50
N GLN A 871 -34.32 39.25 14.06
CA GLN A 871 -34.22 40.43 14.91
C GLN A 871 -35.32 40.40 15.98
N GLN A 872 -34.93 40.17 17.23
CA GLN A 872 -35.86 40.05 18.33
C GLN A 872 -36.52 41.38 18.68
N THR A 873 -37.85 41.42 18.66
CA THR A 873 -38.65 42.59 19.04
C THR A 873 -39.48 42.39 20.32
N SER A 874 -39.57 41.16 20.84
CA SER A 874 -40.29 40.86 22.08
C SER A 874 -39.78 39.60 22.79
N SER A 875 -40.11 39.45 24.07
CA SER A 875 -39.88 38.23 24.85
C SER A 875 -40.93 37.13 24.61
N ALA A 876 -41.79 37.27 23.60
CA ALA A 876 -42.82 36.28 23.29
C ALA A 876 -42.20 34.97 22.76
N GLU A 877 -42.95 33.88 22.90
CA GLU A 877 -42.70 32.64 22.17
C GLU A 877 -42.81 32.91 20.65
N HIS A 878 -41.95 32.30 19.84
CA HIS A 878 -42.02 32.40 18.39
C HIS A 878 -42.16 31.03 17.76
N THR A 879 -43.02 30.89 16.76
CA THR A 879 -43.18 29.68 15.96
C THR A 879 -42.50 29.86 14.61
N ALA A 880 -41.49 29.04 14.32
CA ALA A 880 -40.87 28.96 13.00
C ALA A 880 -41.54 27.87 12.17
N THR A 881 -42.13 28.24 11.03
CA THR A 881 -42.70 27.32 10.05
C THR A 881 -41.67 26.96 8.98
N ILE A 882 -41.45 25.66 8.80
CA ILE A 882 -40.54 25.04 7.85
C ILE A 882 -41.30 24.70 6.56
N PRO A 883 -40.83 25.12 5.37
CA PRO A 883 -41.45 24.73 4.11
C PRO A 883 -41.43 23.22 3.85
N ALA A 884 -42.53 22.69 3.33
CA ALA A 884 -42.64 21.29 2.91
C ALA A 884 -41.74 20.92 1.69
N SER A 885 -41.04 21.90 1.11
CA SER A 885 -40.04 21.70 0.06
C SER A 885 -38.69 21.19 0.58
N ILE A 886 -38.41 21.35 1.87
CA ILE A 886 -37.13 20.95 2.48
C ILE A 886 -37.06 19.44 2.64
N ARG A 887 -35.90 18.88 2.29
CA ARG A 887 -35.60 17.44 2.28
C ARG A 887 -34.37 17.15 3.12
N GLY A 888 -34.21 15.90 3.54
CA GLY A 888 -32.90 15.38 3.93
C GLY A 888 -32.06 15.03 2.71
N GLU A 889 -30.78 14.76 2.91
CA GLU A 889 -29.84 14.32 1.86
C GLU A 889 -30.33 13.04 1.14
N ASN A 890 -31.16 12.21 1.79
CA ASN A 890 -31.85 11.07 1.17
C ASN A 890 -33.06 11.47 0.27
N GLY A 891 -33.26 12.75 0.00
CA GLY A 891 -34.38 13.29 -0.79
C GLY A 891 -35.75 13.22 -0.11
N VAL A 892 -35.87 12.67 1.10
CA VAL A 892 -37.15 12.53 1.81
C VAL A 892 -37.51 13.84 2.51
N PRO A 893 -38.76 14.36 2.37
CA PRO A 893 -39.18 15.58 3.04
C PRO A 893 -39.05 15.53 4.56
N VAL A 894 -38.79 16.68 5.19
CA VAL A 894 -38.78 16.82 6.66
C VAL A 894 -40.11 16.34 7.25
N SER A 895 -40.06 15.42 8.21
CA SER A 895 -41.23 14.78 8.81
C SER A 895 -41.54 15.31 10.21
N GLY A 896 -42.82 15.56 10.49
CA GLY A 896 -43.30 16.09 11.78
C GLY A 896 -44.17 17.35 11.63
N PRO A 897 -44.52 18.02 12.74
CA PRO A 897 -45.15 19.32 12.67
C PRO A 897 -44.17 20.33 12.05
N LEU A 898 -44.54 20.86 10.87
CA LEU A 898 -43.76 21.89 10.15
C LEU A 898 -43.71 23.25 10.86
N SER A 899 -44.04 23.31 12.15
CA SER A 899 -44.05 24.52 12.98
C SER A 899 -43.49 24.16 14.35
N VAL A 900 -42.36 24.78 14.72
CA VAL A 900 -41.72 24.59 16.03
C VAL A 900 -41.74 25.90 16.80
N SER A 901 -42.21 25.86 18.04
CA SER A 901 -42.22 27.03 18.93
C SER A 901 -41.02 27.04 19.86
N ALA A 902 -40.45 28.21 20.06
CA ALA A 902 -39.37 28.47 21.01
C ALA A 902 -39.66 29.72 21.84
N ILE A 903 -39.49 29.62 23.15
CA ILE A 903 -39.46 30.77 24.06
C ILE A 903 -38.02 31.32 24.09
N PRO A 904 -37.81 32.64 24.18
CA PRO A 904 -36.50 33.24 24.42
C PRO A 904 -35.87 32.72 25.73
N SER A 905 -35.05 31.69 25.59
CA SER A 905 -34.25 31.10 26.66
C SER A 905 -32.87 31.74 26.61
N SER A 906 -32.33 32.16 27.76
CA SER A 906 -30.87 32.15 27.89
C SER A 906 -30.45 30.70 27.72
N SER A 907 -29.74 30.39 26.62
CA SER A 907 -29.33 29.02 26.31
C SER A 907 -28.73 28.40 27.57
N PRO A 908 -29.27 27.26 28.06
CA PRO A 908 -28.75 26.65 29.27
C PRO A 908 -27.26 26.39 29.05
N LYS A 909 -26.41 26.59 30.06
CA LYS A 909 -24.96 26.40 29.90
C LYS A 909 -24.60 24.90 29.98
N PRO A 910 -23.55 24.42 29.29
CA PRO A 910 -22.95 23.13 29.62
C PRO A 910 -22.50 23.15 31.09
N GLY A 911 -22.80 22.06 31.80
CA GLY A 911 -22.46 21.86 33.21
C GLY A 911 -21.90 20.46 33.43
N ILE A 912 -21.37 20.19 34.62
CA ILE A 912 -20.75 18.91 34.98
C ILE A 912 -21.74 18.06 35.79
N GLU A 913 -22.26 17.00 35.19
CA GLU A 913 -23.22 16.06 35.79
C GLU A 913 -22.56 14.89 36.55
N SER A 914 -21.33 14.52 36.22
CA SER A 914 -20.48 13.60 37.00
C SER A 914 -19.00 13.99 36.89
N ALA A 915 -18.18 13.53 37.83
CA ALA A 915 -16.73 13.69 37.81
C ALA A 915 -16.14 12.59 38.71
N GLU A 916 -15.76 11.47 38.12
CA GLU A 916 -15.47 10.21 38.80
C GLU A 916 -14.14 9.63 38.32
N PHE A 917 -13.24 9.33 39.26
CA PHE A 917 -11.96 8.72 38.94
C PHE A 917 -12.14 7.24 38.58
N VAL A 918 -11.63 6.86 37.41
CA VAL A 918 -11.54 5.47 36.94
C VAL A 918 -10.27 4.80 37.49
N SER A 919 -9.19 5.57 37.60
CA SER A 919 -7.92 5.19 38.22
C SER A 919 -7.30 6.38 38.94
N SER A 920 -6.11 6.23 39.53
CA SER A 920 -5.41 7.36 40.14
C SER A 920 -5.02 8.46 39.13
N ARG A 921 -4.85 8.12 37.84
CA ARG A 921 -4.46 9.06 36.77
C ARG A 921 -5.56 9.30 35.73
N GLU A 922 -6.76 8.73 35.91
CA GLU A 922 -7.84 8.80 34.92
C GLU A 922 -9.18 9.17 35.56
N LEU A 923 -9.86 10.15 34.95
CA LEU A 923 -11.05 10.80 35.49
C LEU A 923 -12.08 11.02 34.38
N THR A 924 -13.25 10.40 34.51
CA THR A 924 -14.37 10.61 33.58
C THR A 924 -15.23 11.77 34.07
N VAL A 925 -15.52 12.72 33.17
CA VAL A 925 -16.29 13.94 33.43
C VAL A 925 -17.55 13.93 32.57
N GLY A 926 -18.68 13.55 33.16
CA GLY A 926 -19.98 13.61 32.49
C GLY A 926 -20.51 15.03 32.44
N LEU A 927 -20.96 15.44 31.25
CA LEU A 927 -21.44 16.77 30.91
C LEU A 927 -22.96 16.77 30.69
N SER A 928 -23.62 17.88 31.00
CA SER A 928 -25.07 18.05 30.76
C SER A 928 -25.46 18.20 29.27
N ARG A 929 -24.47 18.13 28.37
CA ARG A 929 -24.62 18.09 26.91
C ARG A 929 -23.29 17.72 26.25
N PRO A 930 -23.33 17.27 24.99
CA PRO A 930 -22.11 17.11 24.20
C PRO A 930 -21.46 18.45 23.87
N ILE A 931 -20.14 18.48 23.95
CA ILE A 931 -19.32 19.62 23.56
C ILE A 931 -18.72 19.42 22.16
N ASP A 932 -18.26 20.50 21.55
CA ASP A 932 -17.41 20.39 20.36
C ASP A 932 -16.09 19.69 20.74
N PRO A 933 -15.55 18.73 19.97
CA PRO A 933 -14.34 18.01 20.33
C PRO A 933 -13.11 18.90 20.55
N ALA A 934 -12.93 19.96 19.76
CA ALA A 934 -11.84 20.91 19.97
C ALA A 934 -12.05 21.74 21.26
N SER A 935 -13.27 21.73 21.82
CA SER A 935 -13.56 22.36 23.11
C SER A 935 -13.30 21.45 24.32
N ALA A 936 -12.86 20.20 24.13
CA ALA A 936 -12.45 19.33 25.23
C ALA A 936 -11.24 19.87 26.02
N GLU A 937 -10.36 20.64 25.37
CA GLU A 937 -9.21 21.31 26.02
C GLU A 937 -9.61 22.24 27.18
N TYR A 938 -10.85 22.79 27.15
CA TYR A 938 -11.37 23.66 28.21
C TYR A 938 -11.88 22.88 29.43
N VAL A 939 -11.83 21.54 29.42
CA VAL A 939 -12.11 20.69 30.57
C VAL A 939 -10.80 20.40 31.30
N THR A 940 -10.70 20.85 32.54
CA THR A 940 -9.45 20.86 33.33
C THR A 940 -9.69 20.33 34.74
N VAL A 941 -8.65 19.79 35.38
CA VAL A 941 -8.69 19.33 36.78
C VAL A 941 -7.53 19.94 37.59
N SER A 942 -7.84 20.45 38.78
CA SER A 942 -6.86 21.19 39.60
C SER A 942 -5.87 20.27 40.33
N GLY A 943 -4.57 20.57 40.23
CA GLY A 943 -3.53 20.01 41.10
C GLY A 943 -2.91 18.68 40.64
N LEU A 944 -3.31 18.15 39.49
CA LEU A 944 -2.81 16.87 38.94
C LEU A 944 -1.82 17.03 37.77
N GLY A 945 -1.32 18.25 37.53
CA GLY A 945 -0.37 18.56 36.46
C GLY A 945 -1.05 18.77 35.11
N ALA A 946 -0.32 18.50 34.02
CA ALA A 946 -0.86 18.50 32.67
C ALA A 946 -1.97 17.43 32.51
N VAL A 947 -2.88 17.68 31.56
CA VAL A 947 -4.03 16.82 31.28
C VAL A 947 -4.09 16.59 29.78
N THR A 948 -4.22 15.33 29.36
CA THR A 948 -4.67 14.95 28.01
C THR A 948 -6.15 14.57 28.07
N GLN A 949 -6.93 15.06 27.10
CA GLN A 949 -8.37 14.83 27.04
C GLN A 949 -8.71 13.89 25.90
N GLU A 950 -9.50 12.86 26.20
CA GLU A 950 -10.08 11.94 25.23
C GLU A 950 -11.60 12.18 25.19
N TYR A 951 -12.14 12.46 24.01
CA TYR A 951 -13.56 12.81 23.84
C TYR A 951 -14.11 12.29 22.51
N GLY A 952 -15.02 11.31 22.59
CA GLY A 952 -15.73 10.81 21.41
C GLY A 952 -16.70 11.87 20.86
N PRO A 953 -16.84 12.02 19.52
CA PRO A 953 -17.82 12.92 18.93
C PRO A 953 -19.24 12.68 19.47
N ARG A 954 -19.86 13.74 20.00
CA ARG A 954 -21.18 13.72 20.66
C ARG A 954 -21.26 12.97 22.00
N SER A 955 -20.14 12.53 22.58
CA SER A 955 -20.12 11.94 23.91
C SER A 955 -20.69 12.90 24.97
N LEU A 956 -21.31 12.38 26.02
CA LEU A 956 -21.57 13.16 27.23
C LEU A 956 -20.37 13.16 28.18
N ASP A 957 -19.46 12.19 28.02
CA ASP A 957 -18.31 11.98 28.89
C ASP A 957 -17.02 12.44 28.23
N VAL A 958 -16.20 13.20 28.97
CA VAL A 958 -14.81 13.54 28.65
C VAL A 958 -13.90 12.76 29.59
N THR A 959 -12.96 11.97 29.06
CA THR A 959 -11.95 11.30 29.87
C THR A 959 -10.72 12.18 29.97
N LEU A 960 -10.30 12.48 31.21
CA LEU A 960 -9.10 13.24 31.53
C LEU A 960 -8.02 12.28 32.03
N ARG A 961 -6.86 12.23 31.36
CA ARG A 961 -5.66 11.54 31.85
C ARG A 961 -4.66 12.55 32.40
N THR A 962 -4.15 12.34 33.60
CA THR A 962 -3.36 13.35 34.34
C THR A 962 -1.90 12.97 34.52
N GLU A 963 -1.01 13.95 34.41
CA GLU A 963 0.45 13.83 34.64
C GLU A 963 0.77 13.20 36.01
N ARG A 964 0.00 13.56 37.04
CA ARG A 964 0.21 13.11 38.42
C ARG A 964 -0.97 12.27 38.90
N PRO A 965 -0.72 11.20 39.69
CA PRO A 965 -1.79 10.45 40.33
C PRO A 965 -2.47 11.28 41.43
N ALA A 966 -3.79 11.17 41.52
CA ALA A 966 -4.56 11.61 42.67
C ALA A 966 -4.24 10.72 43.88
N ALA A 967 -4.04 11.35 45.04
CA ALA A 967 -3.85 10.63 46.29
C ALA A 967 -5.19 10.06 46.80
N ASN A 968 -5.15 8.89 47.43
CA ASN A 968 -6.35 8.26 47.98
C ASN A 968 -7.03 9.19 49.01
N GLY A 969 -8.32 9.47 48.82
CA GLY A 969 -9.11 10.42 49.62
C GLY A 969 -8.93 11.90 49.27
N ALA A 970 -8.12 12.25 48.27
CA ALA A 970 -7.97 13.64 47.83
C ALA A 970 -9.12 14.09 46.91
N THR A 971 -9.61 15.32 47.12
CA THR A 971 -10.64 15.95 46.28
C THR A 971 -10.01 17.00 45.37
N HIS A 972 -10.26 16.88 44.07
CA HIS A 972 -9.80 17.78 43.01
C HIS A 972 -10.98 18.53 42.38
N THR A 973 -10.76 19.76 41.93
CA THR A 973 -11.80 20.56 41.25
C THR A 973 -11.68 20.40 39.75
N VAL A 974 -12.71 19.82 39.13
CA VAL A 974 -12.91 19.82 37.68
C VAL A 974 -13.60 21.12 37.27
N SER A 975 -13.12 21.74 36.19
CA SER A 975 -13.62 23.03 35.69
C SER A 975 -13.83 23.00 34.18
N LEU A 976 -15.00 23.46 33.71
CA LEU A 976 -15.22 23.87 32.32
C LEU A 976 -14.86 25.36 32.21
N LEU A 977 -13.84 25.67 31.44
CA LEU A 977 -13.38 27.03 31.20
C LEU A 977 -14.22 27.74 30.12
N SER A 978 -14.14 29.07 30.12
CA SER A 978 -14.82 29.95 29.17
C SER A 978 -14.18 29.84 27.78
N GLY A 979 -15.01 29.81 26.74
CA GLY A 979 -14.56 29.60 25.36
C GLY A 979 -15.08 28.29 24.77
N ILE A 980 -15.48 27.34 25.63
CA ILE A 980 -16.10 26.06 25.27
C ILE A 980 -17.28 26.25 24.31
N ARG A 981 -17.36 25.42 23.28
CA ARG A 981 -18.50 25.33 22.35
C ARG A 981 -19.27 24.03 22.61
N ASP A 982 -20.59 24.06 22.47
CA ASP A 982 -21.33 22.79 22.35
C ASP A 982 -21.19 22.21 20.93
N TYR A 983 -21.57 20.93 20.75
CA TYR A 983 -21.55 20.27 19.44
C TYR A 983 -22.43 20.97 18.37
N THR A 984 -23.26 21.95 18.75
CA THR A 984 -24.02 22.78 17.81
C THR A 984 -23.28 24.06 17.41
N GLY A 985 -22.03 24.23 17.84
CA GLY A 985 -21.19 25.40 17.60
C GLY A 985 -21.48 26.60 18.49
N ALA A 986 -22.39 26.50 19.47
CA ALA A 986 -22.73 27.61 20.34
C ALA A 986 -21.62 27.82 21.39
N GLN A 987 -20.96 28.97 21.37
CA GLN A 987 -19.90 29.28 22.33
C GLN A 987 -20.47 29.76 23.67
N PHE A 988 -19.90 29.30 24.79
CA PHE A 988 -20.31 29.67 26.14
C PHE A 988 -19.22 30.45 26.86
N PHE A 989 -19.62 31.60 27.40
CA PHE A 989 -18.74 32.46 28.20
C PHE A 989 -19.05 32.30 29.69
N GLY A 990 -17.99 32.22 30.48
CA GLY A 990 -18.03 32.21 31.94
C GLY A 990 -18.46 33.56 32.51
N GLY A 991 -18.62 33.62 33.83
CA GLY A 991 -18.70 34.91 34.54
C GLY A 991 -17.34 35.60 34.61
N THR A 992 -17.20 36.58 35.50
CA THR A 992 -15.99 37.41 35.72
C THR A 992 -14.70 36.66 36.10
N LEU A 993 -14.73 35.33 36.18
CA LEU A 993 -13.61 34.44 36.52
C LEU A 993 -13.29 33.41 35.42
N GLY A 994 -13.91 33.51 34.23
CA GLY A 994 -13.53 32.66 33.10
C GLY A 994 -13.93 31.18 33.22
N THR A 995 -14.83 30.82 34.13
CA THR A 995 -15.34 29.45 34.32
C THR A 995 -16.83 29.37 34.02
N VAL A 996 -17.26 28.30 33.35
CA VAL A 996 -18.65 28.01 32.97
C VAL A 996 -19.33 27.11 34.01
N ALA A 997 -18.63 26.07 34.49
CA ALA A 997 -19.08 25.16 35.54
C ALA A 997 -17.89 24.54 36.30
N THR A 998 -18.11 24.11 37.55
CA THR A 998 -17.11 23.41 38.38
C THR A 998 -17.73 22.27 39.19
N ARG A 999 -16.97 21.22 39.47
CA ARG A 999 -17.38 20.09 40.33
C ARG A 999 -16.19 19.49 41.07
N GLY A 1000 -16.39 18.99 42.28
CA GLY A 1000 -15.39 18.21 42.99
C GLY A 1000 -15.42 16.73 42.59
N ALA A 1001 -14.26 16.14 42.35
CA ALA A 1001 -14.05 14.70 42.18
C ALA A 1001 -13.12 14.20 43.30
N THR A 1002 -13.48 13.11 43.99
CA THR A 1002 -12.63 12.53 45.05
C THR A 1002 -12.13 11.18 44.59
N TYR A 1003 -10.81 10.98 44.52
CA TYR A 1003 -10.26 9.67 44.24
C TYR A 1003 -10.39 8.79 45.49
N THR A 1004 -10.98 7.60 45.32
CA THR A 1004 -10.92 6.53 46.32
C THR A 1004 -10.26 5.36 45.64
N ALA A 1005 -9.06 4.98 46.10
CA ALA A 1005 -8.37 3.84 45.53
C ALA A 1005 -9.23 2.57 45.69
N PRO A 1006 -9.34 1.70 44.67
CA PRO A 1006 -9.84 0.36 44.85
C PRO A 1006 -9.10 -0.32 46.01
N ALA A 1007 -9.77 -1.22 46.73
CA ALA A 1007 -9.11 -2.04 47.73
C ALA A 1007 -8.24 -3.09 47.02
N ASP A 1008 -7.01 -2.71 46.68
CA ASP A 1008 -6.04 -3.66 46.19
C ASP A 1008 -5.73 -4.70 47.28
N THR A 1009 -5.55 -5.95 46.87
CA THR A 1009 -5.23 -7.08 47.75
C THR A 1009 -3.95 -7.79 47.32
N THR A 1010 -3.30 -7.28 46.29
CA THR A 1010 -2.08 -7.81 45.68
C THR A 1010 -0.89 -7.01 46.23
N PRO A 1011 0.11 -7.65 46.85
CA PRO A 1011 1.33 -6.95 47.26
C PRO A 1011 2.30 -6.76 46.07
N PRO A 1012 3.14 -5.71 46.08
CA PRO A 1012 4.06 -5.44 44.97
C PRO A 1012 5.05 -6.57 44.72
N ALA A 1013 5.30 -6.89 43.46
CA ALA A 1013 6.23 -7.92 43.03
C ALA A 1013 7.45 -7.34 42.30
N VAL A 1014 8.55 -8.09 42.34
CA VAL A 1014 9.73 -7.82 41.51
C VAL A 1014 9.48 -8.41 40.13
N ILE A 1015 9.37 -7.57 39.09
CA ILE A 1015 9.27 -8.04 37.69
C ILE A 1015 10.57 -8.76 37.31
N THR A 1016 11.70 -8.09 37.52
CA THR A 1016 13.01 -8.54 37.03
C THR A 1016 14.15 -7.80 37.76
N ALA A 1017 15.35 -8.36 37.67
CA ALA A 1017 16.58 -7.70 38.10
C ALA A 1017 17.74 -8.07 37.15
N TRP A 1018 18.56 -7.10 36.76
CA TRP A 1018 19.65 -7.30 35.80
C TRP A 1018 20.88 -6.42 36.09
N THR A 1019 22.04 -6.80 35.54
CA THR A 1019 23.29 -6.04 35.69
C THR A 1019 23.37 -4.91 34.68
N ILE A 1020 23.80 -3.71 35.09
CA ILE A 1020 24.08 -2.59 34.18
C ILE A 1020 25.58 -2.48 33.95
N SER A 1021 25.98 -2.27 32.70
CA SER A 1021 27.36 -2.05 32.31
C SER A 1021 27.70 -0.54 32.36
N GLY A 1022 28.60 -0.16 33.28
CA GLY A 1022 28.99 1.23 33.45
C GLY A 1022 29.87 1.45 34.70
N THR A 1023 30.33 2.69 34.89
CA THR A 1023 31.05 3.07 36.13
C THR A 1023 30.08 3.54 37.21
N PRO A 1024 29.94 2.86 38.36
CA PRO A 1024 30.44 1.53 38.74
C PRO A 1024 29.42 0.40 38.44
N ASP A 1025 29.88 -0.85 38.41
CA ASP A 1025 29.05 -2.06 38.27
C ASP A 1025 27.83 -2.00 39.23
N SER A 1026 26.62 -2.09 38.69
CA SER A 1026 25.37 -2.02 39.44
C SER A 1026 24.36 -3.09 39.02
N ILE A 1027 23.36 -3.33 39.88
CA ILE A 1027 22.22 -4.19 39.58
C ILE A 1027 20.95 -3.36 39.70
N ARG A 1028 20.11 -3.33 38.66
CA ARG A 1028 18.79 -2.71 38.68
C ARG A 1028 17.72 -3.73 39.05
N VAL A 1029 16.74 -3.30 39.84
CA VAL A 1029 15.55 -4.06 40.23
C VAL A 1029 14.32 -3.26 39.82
N LEU A 1030 13.38 -3.88 39.10
CA LEU A 1030 12.12 -3.27 38.67
C LEU A 1030 10.92 -3.90 39.38
N PHE A 1031 9.91 -3.09 39.65
CA PHE A 1031 8.66 -3.47 40.31
C PHE A 1031 7.46 -3.27 39.39
N ASP A 1032 6.38 -4.00 39.64
CA ASP A 1032 5.14 -3.98 38.84
C ASP A 1032 4.20 -2.81 39.14
N GLU A 1033 4.43 -2.10 40.24
CA GLU A 1033 3.65 -0.92 40.63
C GLU A 1033 4.51 0.19 41.28
N ASP A 1034 3.89 1.35 41.53
CA ASP A 1034 4.51 2.52 42.15
C ASP A 1034 4.75 2.27 43.66
N LEU A 1035 6.01 2.33 44.11
CA LEU A 1035 6.35 2.05 45.52
C LEU A 1035 6.45 3.33 46.37
N SER A 1036 6.07 3.19 47.64
CA SER A 1036 6.62 4.03 48.71
C SER A 1036 8.11 3.73 48.89
N SER A 1037 8.93 4.77 49.12
CA SER A 1037 10.39 4.68 49.16
C SER A 1037 10.88 3.58 50.12
N PRO A 1038 11.45 2.47 49.61
CA PRO A 1038 11.81 1.33 50.44
C PRO A 1038 13.03 1.64 51.31
N ALA A 1039 13.20 0.87 52.39
CA ALA A 1039 14.38 0.96 53.24
C ALA A 1039 15.64 0.48 52.46
N THR A 1040 16.32 1.42 51.81
CA THR A 1040 17.50 1.18 50.96
C THR A 1040 18.62 0.41 51.67
N SER A 1041 18.69 0.50 53.00
CA SER A 1041 19.63 -0.25 53.85
C SER A 1041 19.33 -1.75 54.03
N GLU A 1042 18.15 -2.24 53.63
CA GLU A 1042 17.78 -3.67 53.76
C GLU A 1042 18.01 -4.50 52.48
N PHE A 1043 18.37 -3.86 51.36
CA PHE A 1043 18.80 -4.59 50.17
C PHE A 1043 20.13 -5.29 50.44
N ALA A 1044 20.28 -6.53 49.96
CA ALA A 1044 21.52 -7.27 50.08
C ALA A 1044 21.84 -8.03 48.78
N VAL A 1045 23.07 -7.87 48.28
CA VAL A 1045 23.57 -8.61 47.10
C VAL A 1045 24.64 -9.60 47.56
N ARG A 1046 24.49 -10.87 47.18
CA ARG A 1046 25.42 -11.95 47.55
C ARG A 1046 25.83 -12.74 46.32
N ARG A 1047 27.13 -12.94 46.07
CA ARG A 1047 27.56 -13.84 45.01
C ARG A 1047 27.14 -15.28 45.34
N VAL A 1048 26.54 -15.99 44.39
CA VAL A 1048 26.13 -17.38 44.58
C VAL A 1048 27.37 -18.24 44.84
N GLY A 1049 27.36 -18.98 45.95
CA GLY A 1049 28.51 -19.76 46.42
C GLY A 1049 29.41 -19.05 47.46
N THR A 1050 29.19 -17.77 47.77
CA THR A 1050 29.86 -17.08 48.90
C THR A 1050 28.92 -16.90 50.10
N SER A 1051 29.50 -16.79 51.30
CA SER A 1051 28.74 -16.63 52.56
C SER A 1051 28.52 -15.17 52.98
N ALA A 1052 29.30 -14.22 52.44
CA ALA A 1052 29.22 -12.80 52.75
C ALA A 1052 28.40 -12.04 51.69
N ASP A 1053 27.62 -11.06 52.16
CA ASP A 1053 26.99 -10.04 51.32
C ASP A 1053 28.03 -9.00 50.88
N LEU A 1054 27.79 -8.37 49.73
CA LEU A 1054 28.59 -7.27 49.21
C LEU A 1054 28.20 -5.95 49.90
N GLU A 1055 29.14 -5.02 50.02
CA GLU A 1055 28.83 -3.65 50.39
C GLU A 1055 28.15 -2.96 49.19
N ILE A 1056 26.93 -2.46 49.39
CA ILE A 1056 26.12 -1.83 48.33
C ILE A 1056 25.57 -0.47 48.74
N THR A 1057 25.33 0.38 47.74
CA THR A 1057 24.56 1.62 47.85
C THR A 1057 23.31 1.49 46.99
N ALA A 1058 22.13 1.46 47.61
CA ALA A 1058 20.85 1.43 46.90
C ALA A 1058 20.31 2.86 46.70
N SER A 1059 20.03 3.22 45.45
CA SER A 1059 19.31 4.43 45.06
C SER A 1059 17.90 4.07 44.62
N TYR A 1060 16.90 4.77 45.13
CA TYR A 1060 15.51 4.59 44.73
C TYR A 1060 15.09 5.71 43.79
N ASP A 1061 14.48 5.33 42.66
CA ASP A 1061 13.89 6.23 41.69
C ASP A 1061 12.42 5.84 41.50
N ALA A 1062 11.53 6.71 41.97
CA ALA A 1062 10.10 6.48 41.99
C ALA A 1062 9.44 6.61 40.60
N LEU A 1063 10.14 7.20 39.62
CA LEU A 1063 9.61 7.51 38.29
C LEU A 1063 10.71 7.36 37.24
N GLY A 1064 11.13 6.11 36.98
CA GLY A 1064 11.97 5.83 35.83
C GLY A 1064 11.27 6.19 34.51
N GLU A 1065 12.04 6.59 33.50
CA GLU A 1065 11.57 6.62 32.11
C GLU A 1065 11.00 5.23 31.78
N GLY A 1066 9.69 5.15 31.50
CA GLY A 1066 8.94 3.89 31.39
C GLY A 1066 7.83 3.70 32.45
N GLY A 1067 7.78 4.50 33.51
CA GLY A 1067 6.62 4.57 34.41
C GLY A 1067 6.51 3.48 35.49
N SER A 1068 7.59 2.73 35.75
CA SER A 1068 7.70 1.80 36.88
C SER A 1068 8.73 2.28 37.90
N SER A 1069 8.47 2.01 39.17
CA SER A 1069 9.43 2.25 40.26
C SER A 1069 10.66 1.33 40.13
N ARG A 1070 11.86 1.89 40.33
CA ARG A 1070 13.14 1.13 40.19
C ARG A 1070 14.12 1.39 41.34
N VAL A 1071 14.94 0.40 41.65
CA VAL A 1071 16.05 0.50 42.60
C VAL A 1071 17.36 0.11 41.91
N ASP A 1072 18.34 1.02 41.94
CA ASP A 1072 19.69 0.79 41.41
C ASP A 1072 20.66 0.49 42.58
N LEU A 1073 21.24 -0.71 42.56
CA LEU A 1073 22.16 -1.23 43.58
C LEU A 1073 23.60 -1.11 43.09
N GLY A 1074 24.26 0.01 43.39
CA GLY A 1074 25.69 0.19 43.13
C GLY A 1074 26.53 -0.65 44.09
N LEU A 1075 27.55 -1.36 43.60
CA LEU A 1075 28.29 -2.36 44.39
C LEU A 1075 29.59 -1.82 45.01
N GLY A 1076 29.69 -0.51 45.18
CA GLY A 1076 30.86 0.16 45.78
C GLY A 1076 32.16 -0.16 45.04
N ASN A 1077 33.10 -0.80 45.76
CA ASN A 1077 34.39 -1.23 45.20
C ASN A 1077 34.38 -2.66 44.63
N HIS A 1078 33.25 -3.37 44.70
CA HIS A 1078 33.12 -4.72 44.18
C HIS A 1078 32.82 -4.70 42.68
N LYS A 1079 33.60 -5.44 41.89
CA LYS A 1079 33.24 -5.72 40.50
C LYS A 1079 32.34 -6.94 40.41
N LEU A 1080 31.33 -6.89 39.54
CA LEU A 1080 30.63 -8.08 39.10
C LEU A 1080 31.60 -8.93 38.27
N LEU A 1081 31.53 -10.25 38.39
CA LEU A 1081 32.41 -11.17 37.67
C LEU A 1081 31.61 -11.84 36.55
N GLU A 1082 32.17 -11.84 35.35
CA GLU A 1082 31.61 -12.47 34.17
C GLU A 1082 31.33 -13.97 34.42
N GLY A 1083 30.16 -14.45 34.00
CA GLY A 1083 29.69 -15.80 34.29
C GLY A 1083 29.38 -16.10 35.77
N ALA A 1084 29.37 -15.08 36.65
CA ALA A 1084 28.96 -15.26 38.04
C ALA A 1084 27.50 -14.87 38.27
N ARG A 1085 26.81 -15.71 39.07
CA ARG A 1085 25.47 -15.43 39.59
C ARG A 1085 25.53 -14.65 40.90
N TYR A 1086 24.58 -13.74 41.05
CA TYR A 1086 24.36 -12.89 42.21
C TYR A 1086 22.93 -13.05 42.69
N ARG A 1087 22.76 -13.28 43.98
CA ARG A 1087 21.47 -13.34 44.66
C ARG A 1087 21.18 -11.97 45.25
N VAL A 1088 20.11 -11.34 44.80
CA VAL A 1088 19.62 -10.05 45.30
C VAL A 1088 18.46 -10.34 46.25
N THR A 1089 18.58 -9.89 47.49
CA THR A 1089 17.51 -9.93 48.50
C THR A 1089 16.84 -8.57 48.51
N VAL A 1090 15.54 -8.56 48.19
CA VAL A 1090 14.70 -7.36 48.14
C VAL A 1090 13.86 -7.35 49.44
N PRO A 1091 13.91 -6.28 50.25
CA PRO A 1091 13.10 -6.19 51.46
C PRO A 1091 11.60 -6.17 51.15
N PRO A 1092 10.72 -6.33 52.16
CA PRO A 1092 9.31 -5.98 52.03
C PRO A 1092 9.16 -4.57 51.45
N VAL A 1093 8.45 -4.45 50.33
CA VAL A 1093 8.12 -3.17 49.69
C VAL A 1093 6.61 -2.92 49.77
N SER A 1094 6.18 -1.66 49.67
CA SER A 1094 4.78 -1.27 49.84
C SER A 1094 4.43 -0.15 48.87
N ASP A 1095 3.31 -0.27 48.19
CA ASP A 1095 2.58 0.75 47.41
C ASP A 1095 1.87 1.80 48.33
N GLY A 1096 1.74 1.48 49.61
CA GLY A 1096 1.00 2.23 50.62
C GLY A 1096 -0.34 1.60 51.03
N SER A 1097 -0.81 0.55 50.35
CA SER A 1097 -2.01 -0.22 50.74
C SER A 1097 -1.68 -1.64 51.20
N ASN A 1098 -0.73 -2.31 50.54
CA ASN A 1098 -0.24 -3.65 50.81
C ASN A 1098 1.25 -3.65 51.16
N THR A 1099 1.80 -4.80 51.53
CA THR A 1099 3.25 -4.95 51.77
C THR A 1099 3.70 -6.34 51.32
N SER A 1100 4.71 -6.39 50.46
CA SER A 1100 5.22 -7.64 49.88
C SER A 1100 6.00 -8.47 50.91
N GLU A 1101 6.12 -9.77 50.66
CA GLU A 1101 7.11 -10.58 51.37
C GLU A 1101 8.52 -10.31 50.85
N ARG A 1102 9.53 -10.53 51.72
CA ARG A 1102 10.95 -10.40 51.37
C ARG A 1102 11.30 -11.38 50.25
N THR A 1103 11.56 -10.85 49.07
CA THR A 1103 11.76 -11.63 47.84
C THR A 1103 13.24 -11.79 47.53
N THR A 1104 13.60 -12.84 46.79
CA THR A 1104 14.98 -13.13 46.40
C THR A 1104 15.06 -13.43 44.90
N VAL A 1105 15.74 -12.56 44.16
CA VAL A 1105 16.00 -12.70 42.72
C VAL A 1105 17.44 -13.17 42.48
N THR A 1106 17.69 -13.82 41.35
CA THR A 1106 19.04 -14.23 40.93
C THR A 1106 19.37 -13.62 39.58
N VAL A 1107 20.52 -12.96 39.50
CA VAL A 1107 21.03 -12.24 38.33
C VAL A 1107 22.35 -12.86 37.91
N GLU A 1108 22.60 -13.02 36.61
CA GLU A 1108 23.87 -13.53 36.06
C GLU A 1108 24.53 -12.42 35.23
N ARG A 1109 25.82 -12.14 35.44
CA ARG A 1109 26.58 -11.25 34.52
C ARG A 1109 26.96 -12.08 33.29
N SER A 1110 26.19 -11.96 32.22
CA SER A 1110 26.61 -12.41 30.88
C SER A 1110 27.85 -11.64 30.41
N SER A 1111 28.53 -12.19 29.41
CA SER A 1111 29.43 -11.41 28.57
C SER A 1111 28.66 -10.26 27.90
N ALA A 1112 29.35 -9.18 27.53
CA ALA A 1112 28.72 -8.18 26.67
C ALA A 1112 28.46 -8.78 25.28
N PRO A 1113 27.34 -8.44 24.59
CA PRO A 1113 27.09 -8.88 23.23
C PRO A 1113 28.25 -8.51 22.30
N ALA A 1114 28.77 -9.49 21.58
CA ALA A 1114 29.87 -9.31 20.64
C ALA A 1114 29.33 -9.11 19.23
N ALA A 1115 29.87 -8.11 18.50
CA ALA A 1115 29.67 -8.02 17.05
C ALA A 1115 30.33 -9.25 16.37
N LEU A 1116 29.55 -9.99 15.59
CA LEU A 1116 29.97 -11.20 14.89
C LEU A 1116 30.42 -10.90 13.46
N ASP A 1117 29.59 -10.19 12.71
CA ASP A 1117 29.78 -9.82 11.31
C ASP A 1117 29.14 -8.46 11.02
N ALA A 1118 29.56 -7.83 9.93
CA ALA A 1118 28.92 -6.63 9.41
C ALA A 1118 29.00 -6.61 7.87
N GLU A 1119 27.90 -6.29 7.21
CA GLU A 1119 27.76 -6.33 5.75
C GLU A 1119 26.90 -5.16 5.26
N PHE A 1120 27.38 -4.41 4.26
CA PHE A 1120 26.56 -3.41 3.58
C PHE A 1120 25.52 -4.11 2.69
N THR A 1121 24.26 -4.07 3.12
CA THR A 1121 23.11 -4.63 2.40
C THR A 1121 22.54 -3.68 1.34
N GLY A 1122 22.98 -2.41 1.35
CA GLY A 1122 22.57 -1.39 0.38
C GLY A 1122 23.57 -0.23 0.30
N ARG A 1123 23.24 0.81 -0.49
CA ARG A 1123 24.13 1.97 -0.67
C ARG A 1123 24.38 2.77 0.61
N ASN A 1124 23.49 2.72 1.60
CA ASN A 1124 23.70 3.34 2.90
C ASN A 1124 23.18 2.46 4.06
N SER A 1125 22.90 1.18 3.77
CA SER A 1125 22.33 0.20 4.70
C SER A 1125 23.39 -0.84 5.08
N LEU A 1126 23.53 -1.10 6.38
CA LEU A 1126 24.55 -1.95 6.98
C LEU A 1126 23.89 -2.88 8.00
N ARG A 1127 23.92 -4.20 7.75
CA ARG A 1127 23.58 -5.22 8.73
C ARG A 1127 24.77 -5.42 9.67
N LEU A 1128 24.53 -5.41 10.97
CA LEU A 1128 25.46 -5.75 12.03
C LEU A 1128 24.89 -6.95 12.80
N GLY A 1129 25.53 -8.12 12.68
CA GLY A 1129 25.17 -9.29 13.47
C GLY A 1129 25.84 -9.26 14.84
N VAL A 1130 25.09 -9.64 15.88
CA VAL A 1130 25.52 -9.68 17.28
C VAL A 1130 25.32 -11.07 17.90
N SER A 1131 26.11 -11.41 18.91
CA SER A 1131 26.14 -12.75 19.51
C SER A 1131 24.86 -13.15 20.26
N GLU A 1132 24.10 -12.16 20.72
CA GLU A 1132 22.84 -12.31 21.43
C GLU A 1132 22.00 -11.03 21.25
N PRO A 1133 20.67 -11.08 21.42
CA PRO A 1133 19.83 -9.90 21.25
C PRO A 1133 20.17 -8.75 22.19
N LEU A 1134 20.18 -7.54 21.64
CA LEU A 1134 20.39 -6.28 22.37
C LEU A 1134 19.10 -5.82 23.07
N ASP A 1135 19.28 -5.02 24.13
CA ASP A 1135 18.21 -4.28 24.77
C ASP A 1135 17.83 -3.07 23.89
N PRO A 1136 16.59 -2.96 23.37
CA PRO A 1136 16.20 -1.87 22.48
C PRO A 1136 16.43 -0.47 23.07
N ASP A 1137 16.40 -0.33 24.40
CA ASP A 1137 16.58 0.95 25.08
C ASP A 1137 18.06 1.42 25.05
N THR A 1138 19.02 0.54 24.71
CA THR A 1138 20.46 0.87 24.63
C THR A 1138 21.04 0.85 23.21
N VAL A 1139 20.29 0.33 22.23
CA VAL A 1139 20.73 0.19 20.82
C VAL A 1139 21.13 1.53 20.17
N GLY A 1140 20.52 2.64 20.60
CA GLY A 1140 20.67 3.98 19.99
C GLY A 1140 22.09 4.57 19.93
N GLY A 1141 23.08 4.00 20.61
CA GLY A 1141 24.45 4.53 20.62
C GLY A 1141 25.40 3.96 19.56
N ILE A 1142 24.95 3.05 18.69
CA ILE A 1142 25.82 2.45 17.65
C ILE A 1142 26.13 3.48 16.56
N THR A 1143 27.41 3.69 16.26
CA THR A 1143 27.86 4.68 15.26
C THR A 1143 28.81 4.08 14.23
N VAL A 1144 28.80 4.60 12.99
CA VAL A 1144 29.67 4.18 11.89
C VAL A 1144 30.61 5.33 11.53
N VAL A 1145 31.88 5.22 11.93
CA VAL A 1145 32.85 6.31 11.82
C VAL A 1145 33.12 6.63 10.34
N GLY A 1146 32.80 7.86 9.94
CA GLY A 1146 33.05 8.38 8.60
C GLY A 1146 31.84 8.34 7.65
N LEU A 1147 30.68 7.85 8.08
CA LEU A 1147 29.44 7.84 7.29
C LEU A 1147 28.31 8.71 7.89
N GLY A 1148 28.66 9.66 8.77
CA GLY A 1148 27.71 10.60 9.37
C GLY A 1148 26.85 9.96 10.46
N ASP A 1149 25.67 10.53 10.67
CA ASP A 1149 24.70 10.03 11.64
C ASP A 1149 24.09 8.69 11.19
N VAL A 1150 23.59 7.94 12.18
CA VAL A 1150 23.11 6.56 11.99
C VAL A 1150 21.70 6.43 12.55
N ALA A 1151 20.74 6.11 11.69
CA ALA A 1151 19.43 5.62 12.11
C ALA A 1151 19.49 4.10 12.29
N ILE A 1152 18.78 3.57 13.30
CA ILE A 1152 18.88 2.15 13.67
C ILE A 1152 17.50 1.50 13.65
N GLU A 1153 17.39 0.43 12.86
CA GLU A 1153 16.24 -0.47 12.80
C GLU A 1153 16.60 -1.78 13.53
N TYR A 1154 15.87 -2.09 14.60
CA TYR A 1154 16.12 -3.30 15.40
C TYR A 1154 14.82 -3.89 15.95
N ALA A 1155 14.54 -5.14 15.60
CA ALA A 1155 13.43 -5.89 16.17
C ALA A 1155 13.84 -6.51 17.52
N ARG A 1156 13.03 -6.28 18.58
CA ARG A 1156 13.28 -6.82 19.92
C ARG A 1156 13.44 -8.36 19.88
N GLY A 1157 14.61 -8.87 20.25
CA GLY A 1157 14.94 -10.29 20.20
C GLY A 1157 15.69 -10.74 18.94
N SER A 1158 15.97 -9.83 18.00
CA SER A 1158 16.82 -10.09 16.83
C SER A 1158 18.29 -10.24 17.22
N THR A 1159 19.05 -11.00 16.44
CA THR A 1159 20.54 -10.99 16.47
C THR A 1159 21.14 -10.14 15.35
N ASP A 1160 20.30 -9.54 14.52
CA ASP A 1160 20.69 -8.58 13.49
C ASP A 1160 20.18 -7.18 13.85
N VAL A 1161 21.09 -6.20 13.78
CA VAL A 1161 20.82 -4.76 13.86
C VAL A 1161 21.02 -4.17 12.47
N PHE A 1162 20.04 -3.40 11.97
CA PHE A 1162 20.15 -2.73 10.68
C PHE A 1162 20.43 -1.24 10.90
N LEU A 1163 21.50 -0.75 10.29
CA LEU A 1163 22.01 0.61 10.44
C LEU A 1163 21.83 1.33 9.09
N ARG A 1164 21.20 2.50 9.08
CA ARG A 1164 21.20 3.42 7.93
C ARG A 1164 22.10 4.59 8.20
N THR A 1165 23.02 4.86 7.28
CA THR A 1165 24.03 5.92 7.39
C THR A 1165 23.65 7.13 6.53
N ALA A 1166 23.97 8.34 7.00
CA ALA A 1166 23.74 9.56 6.24
C ALA A 1166 24.68 9.70 5.02
N GLY A 1167 25.88 9.12 5.08
CA GLY A 1167 26.86 9.08 4.00
C GLY A 1167 26.96 7.72 3.31
N PHE A 1168 27.41 7.72 2.05
CA PHE A 1168 27.61 6.50 1.26
C PHE A 1168 29.02 5.91 1.47
N PRO A 1169 29.19 4.58 1.58
CA PRO A 1169 30.49 3.93 1.63
C PRO A 1169 31.17 4.01 0.26
N VAL A 1170 32.49 4.09 0.28
CA VAL A 1170 33.33 4.13 -0.92
C VAL A 1170 33.94 2.75 -1.11
N ASP A 1171 33.80 2.17 -2.31
CA ASP A 1171 34.36 0.86 -2.65
C ASP A 1171 35.84 0.74 -2.27
N GLY A 1172 36.15 -0.26 -1.44
CA GLY A 1172 37.51 -0.53 -0.96
C GLY A 1172 37.96 0.27 0.28
N MET A 1173 37.13 1.17 0.83
CA MET A 1173 37.39 1.82 2.11
C MET A 1173 36.91 0.93 3.28
N ALA A 1174 37.65 0.97 4.39
CA ALA A 1174 37.28 0.31 5.64
C ALA A 1174 36.63 1.31 6.60
N TYR A 1175 35.57 0.88 7.29
CA TYR A 1175 34.78 1.67 8.23
C TYR A 1175 34.84 1.06 9.64
N GLU A 1176 34.88 1.90 10.67
CA GLU A 1176 34.88 1.45 12.07
C GLU A 1176 33.45 1.56 12.63
N ILE A 1177 32.87 0.45 13.06
CA ILE A 1177 31.60 0.43 13.78
C ILE A 1177 31.91 0.50 15.29
N ARG A 1178 31.33 1.47 15.98
CA ARG A 1178 31.46 1.63 17.43
C ARG A 1178 30.14 1.26 18.09
N VAL A 1179 30.16 0.14 18.81
CA VAL A 1179 29.08 -0.29 19.70
C VAL A 1179 29.42 0.21 21.11
N PRO A 1180 28.53 0.94 21.80
CA PRO A 1180 28.73 1.31 23.21
C PRO A 1180 28.84 0.08 24.10
N ALA A 1181 29.45 0.25 25.27
CA ALA A 1181 29.57 -0.82 26.25
C ALA A 1181 28.37 -0.92 27.21
N SER A 1182 27.36 -0.06 27.08
CA SER A 1182 26.23 0.15 28.00
C SER A 1182 25.03 -0.73 27.70
#